data_AF-A0A8H4QP14-F1
#
_entry.id   AF-A0A8H4QP14-F1
#
_cell.length_a   1.000
_cell.length_b   1.000
_cell.length_c   1.000
_cell.angle_alpha   90.00
_cell.angle_beta   90.00
_cell.angle_gamma   90.00
#
_symmetry.space_group_name_H-M   'P 1'
#
loop_
_entity.id
_entity.type
_entity.pdbx_description
1 polymer ?
#
loop_
_entity_poly.entity_id
_entity_poly.type
_entity_poly.pdbx_seq_one_letter_code
_entity_poly.pdbx_strand_id
1 'polypeptide(L)'
;MEALKNVFELKAKQNATAFVTFVTAGYPRPEDTVPILLAMEAGGADIIELGVPFSDPIADGPVIQETNTVALEHAVDYITVLGQLKEVRSKGLKAPMLLMGYYNPLLAYGEDRAIQDAAEAGANGFIMVDLPPEEAIAFREKCAKANLSYMGTTGSSEKVAMNKTLPDIIARIREYTSVPLAVGFGVATREHFNTVADAGADAVVVGSKLVNIIKNSPKADVGKNVEAYCREITQKGEPARVRSPPVPRLSTPELNAGKTGPPVVNTASEPSVLPARFGQFGGQYVPEALVDCLAELEEAHKSAMADPEFHKELRAHFGYMNRPSQIYLAENLTKLAGGAKIWLKREDLNHTGSHKINNAMGQILLARRIGKTRIIAETGAGQHGVATATACAKFGMECVIYMGAEDVRRQALNVFRIEMLGAKVIPVHSGSRTLKDAVNEAFRDWVTNLSTTHYLVGSAIGPHPFPTLVRDFQKVIGEEIKAQMQAVRGKLPDVVVACVGGGSNAIGTFYDFINDKNVKLIGVEAGGEGTDGDRHSATLSMGQPGVLHGVRTYILQDKAGQIVETHSISAGLDYPGVGPEHAWLKDSGRAEYTVATDEEALRGFRLLTQKEGIIPALESSHAIWKAFEIAKTMSPDQDLVVCLSGRGDKDVEQISELLPKWADKLDWHVSPRHLPHNIQAMVSEPRNAVAHRGVDILASKLRRRRLAITRQIVGSRATALETLLVLRQVIAKARFSNLEQLVTIIRSVGRTLVEAQPKEHSVGNTVRKVLHHIREEYHAATRGSSTTAAKPTAFSISKFVLQGQPRKHVAPQKNESSGTLRENDPDDPDSFARGLKPVLMEAIQDVLDELETVYDNISKNAKDHIHSDEIILTLGMSKTVEAFLKSAAHKPHRREQIAFLSDIPPLLIALAVPRRYDGREMASSLSSSGISTFLVPDSSIFALMSRVNKVILGAHVILANGGMFAVSGSLMAATAARAHSTPVVVCAGQFKLTPLWNLYHEYGASDFGNPSDVLGFENGDLVDKVDVVNPYYDYVQPELIVTYITNELLKETYDDEDNEL
;
A
#
# COMPACT_ATOMS: atom_id res chain seq x y z
N MET A 1 20.52 -37.43 -12.36
CA MET A 1 21.06 -37.65 -11.00
C MET A 1 22.59 -37.80 -10.99
N GLU A 2 23.17 -38.59 -11.91
CA GLU A 2 24.63 -38.85 -11.96
C GLU A 2 25.49 -37.59 -12.14
N ALA A 3 25.03 -36.62 -12.93
CA ALA A 3 25.78 -35.38 -13.16
C ALA A 3 26.08 -34.61 -11.85
N LEU A 4 25.14 -34.59 -10.90
CA LEU A 4 25.33 -33.96 -9.58
C LEU A 4 26.33 -34.74 -8.72
N LYS A 5 26.24 -36.09 -8.72
CA LYS A 5 27.19 -36.94 -8.00
C LYS A 5 28.62 -36.72 -8.50
N ASN A 6 28.79 -36.67 -9.82
CA ASN A 6 30.08 -36.44 -10.45
C ASN A 6 30.72 -35.09 -10.03
N VAL A 7 29.91 -34.03 -9.88
CA VAL A 7 30.40 -32.73 -9.38
C VAL A 7 30.96 -32.88 -7.97
N PHE A 8 30.20 -33.46 -7.04
CA PHE A 8 30.64 -33.60 -5.65
C PHE A 8 31.84 -34.56 -5.51
N GLU A 9 31.87 -35.66 -6.26
CA GLU A 9 33.01 -36.58 -6.28
C GLU A 9 34.28 -35.91 -6.82
N LEU A 10 34.16 -35.09 -7.86
CA LEU A 10 35.28 -34.33 -8.42
C LEU A 10 35.81 -33.31 -7.41
N LYS A 11 34.92 -32.55 -6.76
CA LYS A 11 35.29 -31.54 -5.76
C LYS A 11 35.92 -32.17 -4.53
N ALA A 12 35.41 -33.31 -4.07
CA ALA A 12 36.03 -34.07 -3.00
C ALA A 12 37.46 -34.52 -3.36
N LYS A 13 37.70 -35.04 -4.58
CA LYS A 13 39.05 -35.41 -5.06
C LYS A 13 40.00 -34.21 -5.15
N GLN A 14 39.47 -33.03 -5.43
CA GLN A 14 40.23 -31.77 -5.49
C GLN A 14 40.42 -31.11 -4.12
N ASN A 15 39.85 -31.67 -3.05
CA ASN A 15 39.71 -31.02 -1.74
C ASN A 15 39.16 -29.59 -1.84
N ALA A 16 38.16 -29.41 -2.72
CA ALA A 16 37.54 -28.15 -3.06
C ALA A 16 36.03 -28.17 -2.71
N THR A 17 35.42 -27.00 -2.67
CA THR A 17 34.00 -26.81 -2.40
C THR A 17 33.28 -26.45 -3.70
N ALA A 18 32.13 -27.06 -3.95
CA ALA A 18 31.31 -26.75 -5.11
C ALA A 18 30.68 -25.36 -4.99
N PHE A 19 30.60 -24.64 -6.09
CA PHE A 19 29.89 -23.36 -6.18
C PHE A 19 28.54 -23.53 -6.88
N VAL A 20 27.47 -23.17 -6.17
CA VAL A 20 26.10 -23.23 -6.67
C VAL A 20 25.56 -21.81 -6.84
N THR A 21 25.00 -21.53 -8.00
CA THR A 21 24.45 -20.20 -8.34
C THR A 21 22.95 -20.26 -8.54
N PHE A 22 22.23 -19.17 -8.27
CA PHE A 22 20.79 -19.07 -8.51
C PHE A 22 20.41 -17.87 -9.38
N VAL A 23 19.41 -18.06 -10.26
CA VAL A 23 18.69 -16.99 -10.96
C VAL A 23 17.24 -17.39 -11.23
N THR A 24 16.30 -16.45 -11.12
CA THR A 24 14.91 -16.66 -11.56
C THR A 24 14.81 -16.58 -13.07
N ALA A 25 14.22 -17.60 -13.69
CA ALA A 25 13.93 -17.59 -15.12
C ALA A 25 13.07 -16.37 -15.48
N GLY A 26 13.40 -15.67 -16.56
CA GLY A 26 12.67 -14.46 -16.94
C GLY A 26 13.20 -13.15 -16.36
N TYR A 27 14.19 -13.18 -15.47
CA TYR A 27 14.74 -12.00 -14.84
C TYR A 27 16.11 -11.59 -15.43
N PRO A 28 16.34 -10.30 -15.76
CA PRO A 28 15.38 -9.19 -15.70
C PRO A 28 14.37 -9.23 -16.85
N ARG A 29 14.67 -9.98 -17.92
CA ARG A 29 13.79 -10.20 -19.07
C ARG A 29 13.93 -11.63 -19.59
N PRO A 30 12.91 -12.20 -20.26
CA PRO A 30 12.95 -13.56 -20.77
C PRO A 30 14.20 -13.92 -21.58
N GLU A 31 14.64 -13.03 -22.47
CA GLU A 31 15.79 -13.27 -23.35
C GLU A 31 17.15 -13.24 -22.64
N ASP A 32 17.22 -12.70 -21.42
CA ASP A 32 18.47 -12.57 -20.66
C ASP A 32 18.82 -13.87 -19.91
N THR A 33 17.83 -14.75 -19.68
CA THR A 33 18.01 -16.00 -18.91
C THR A 33 19.12 -16.87 -19.47
N VAL A 34 19.08 -17.17 -20.77
CA VAL A 34 20.04 -18.08 -21.43
C VAL A 34 21.48 -17.50 -21.41
N PRO A 35 21.73 -16.24 -21.80
CA PRO A 35 23.04 -15.60 -21.64
C PRO A 35 23.56 -15.61 -20.20
N ILE A 36 22.70 -15.35 -19.21
CA ILE A 36 23.08 -15.34 -17.79
C ILE A 36 23.53 -16.73 -17.34
N LEU A 37 22.80 -17.78 -17.69
CA LEU A 37 23.16 -19.16 -17.34
C LEU A 37 24.52 -19.58 -17.93
N LEU A 38 24.78 -19.21 -19.19
CA LEU A 38 26.09 -19.45 -19.84
C LEU A 38 27.21 -18.65 -19.15
N ALA A 39 26.94 -17.41 -18.76
CA ALA A 39 27.89 -16.58 -18.02
C ALA A 39 28.23 -17.16 -16.63
N MET A 40 27.25 -17.75 -15.94
CA MET A 40 27.47 -18.43 -14.65
C MET A 40 28.45 -19.61 -14.81
N GLU A 41 28.24 -20.49 -15.81
CA GLU A 41 29.16 -21.60 -16.09
C GLU A 41 30.55 -21.10 -16.55
N ALA A 42 30.58 -20.10 -17.44
CA ALA A 42 31.82 -19.46 -17.87
C ALA A 42 32.59 -18.87 -16.68
N GLY A 43 31.88 -18.36 -15.67
CA GLY A 43 32.45 -17.87 -14.43
C GLY A 43 32.87 -18.95 -13.43
N GLY A 44 32.48 -20.21 -13.63
CA GLY A 44 32.90 -21.35 -12.82
C GLY A 44 31.84 -21.92 -11.88
N ALA A 45 30.55 -21.62 -12.10
CA ALA A 45 29.47 -22.32 -11.40
C ALA A 45 29.55 -23.83 -11.67
N ASP A 46 29.50 -24.63 -10.61
CA ASP A 46 29.54 -26.09 -10.69
C ASP A 46 28.14 -26.69 -10.78
N ILE A 47 27.13 -26.02 -10.21
CA ILE A 47 25.70 -26.36 -10.25
C ILE A 47 24.94 -25.05 -10.39
N ILE A 48 23.85 -25.04 -11.14
CA ILE A 48 23.01 -23.84 -11.32
C ILE A 48 21.57 -24.17 -10.95
N GLU A 49 20.99 -23.36 -10.07
CA GLU A 49 19.57 -23.34 -9.71
C GLU A 49 18.84 -22.34 -10.60
N LEU A 50 17.84 -22.82 -11.32
CA LEU A 50 16.95 -22.00 -12.14
C LEU A 50 15.59 -21.91 -11.46
N GLY A 51 15.28 -20.72 -10.97
CA GLY A 51 14.02 -20.42 -10.30
C GLY A 51 12.85 -20.45 -11.27
N VAL A 52 11.87 -21.30 -10.99
CA VAL A 52 10.55 -21.31 -11.61
C VAL A 52 9.70 -20.24 -10.91
N PRO A 53 9.23 -19.22 -11.64
CA PRO A 53 8.53 -18.12 -11.00
C PRO A 53 7.17 -18.54 -10.41
N PHE A 54 6.88 -18.05 -9.21
CA PHE A 54 5.61 -18.26 -8.53
C PHE A 54 5.09 -16.96 -7.89
N SER A 55 3.78 -16.73 -7.97
CA SER A 55 3.10 -15.52 -7.52
C SER A 55 2.93 -15.42 -6.00
N ASP A 56 3.22 -16.49 -5.26
CA ASP A 56 3.08 -16.54 -3.80
C ASP A 56 4.25 -17.28 -3.09
N PRO A 57 5.50 -16.80 -3.24
CA PRO A 57 6.66 -17.53 -2.75
C PRO A 57 6.91 -17.27 -1.25
N ILE A 58 6.27 -18.03 -0.36
CA ILE A 58 6.25 -17.80 1.10
C ILE A 58 7.62 -17.86 1.81
N ALA A 59 8.61 -18.54 1.22
CA ALA A 59 9.95 -18.72 1.80
C ALA A 59 11.01 -17.76 1.23
N ASP A 60 10.71 -17.15 0.09
CA ASP A 60 11.67 -16.35 -0.66
C ASP A 60 11.88 -15.00 0.03
N GLY A 61 13.15 -14.58 0.15
CA GLY A 61 13.46 -13.23 0.63
C GLY A 61 12.99 -12.16 -0.36
N PRO A 62 12.81 -10.89 0.07
CA PRO A 62 12.27 -9.81 -0.77
C PRO A 62 12.95 -9.65 -2.13
N VAL A 63 14.26 -9.87 -2.20
CA VAL A 63 15.06 -9.80 -3.44
C VAL A 63 14.61 -10.84 -4.47
N ILE A 64 14.33 -12.08 -4.06
CA ILE A 64 13.88 -13.15 -4.97
C ILE A 64 12.39 -12.99 -5.28
N GLN A 65 11.58 -12.47 -4.35
CA GLN A 65 10.18 -12.17 -4.65
C GLN A 65 10.04 -11.13 -5.76
N GLU A 66 10.88 -10.09 -5.74
CA GLU A 66 10.90 -9.08 -6.80
C GLU A 66 11.20 -9.71 -8.17
N THR A 67 12.12 -10.68 -8.25
CA THR A 67 12.43 -11.36 -9.52
C THR A 67 11.30 -12.25 -10.00
N ASN A 68 10.57 -12.93 -9.08
CA ASN A 68 9.36 -13.66 -9.41
C ASN A 68 8.31 -12.72 -10.02
N THR A 69 8.02 -11.59 -9.39
CA THR A 69 7.04 -10.59 -9.90
C THR A 69 7.41 -10.12 -11.30
N VAL A 70 8.67 -9.73 -11.52
CA VAL A 70 9.14 -9.26 -12.84
C VAL A 70 9.07 -10.38 -13.89
N ALA A 71 9.37 -11.62 -13.53
CA ALA A 71 9.26 -12.75 -14.46
C ALA A 71 7.80 -13.01 -14.85
N LEU A 72 6.87 -12.94 -13.89
CA LEU A 72 5.44 -13.13 -14.12
C LEU A 72 4.81 -12.00 -14.93
N GLU A 73 5.26 -10.75 -14.76
CA GLU A 73 4.87 -9.62 -15.62
C GLU A 73 5.24 -9.85 -17.10
N HIS A 74 6.30 -10.62 -17.35
CA HIS A 74 6.69 -11.06 -18.70
C HIS A 74 6.04 -12.39 -19.13
N ALA A 75 5.02 -12.86 -18.39
CA ALA A 75 4.31 -14.12 -18.63
C ALA A 75 5.24 -15.36 -18.67
N VAL A 76 6.32 -15.34 -17.88
CA VAL A 76 7.20 -16.50 -17.75
C VAL A 76 6.53 -17.52 -16.83
N ASP A 77 6.22 -18.68 -17.39
CA ASP A 77 5.62 -19.82 -16.71
C ASP A 77 6.54 -21.07 -16.78
N TYR A 78 6.08 -22.18 -16.22
CA TYR A 78 6.86 -23.43 -16.23
C TYR A 78 7.24 -23.89 -17.65
N ILE A 79 6.35 -23.73 -18.63
CA ILE A 79 6.61 -24.09 -20.04
C ILE A 79 7.75 -23.24 -20.61
N THR A 80 7.73 -21.94 -20.34
CA THR A 80 8.77 -21.00 -20.75
C THR A 80 10.12 -21.37 -20.15
N VAL A 81 10.15 -21.75 -18.85
CA VAL A 81 11.37 -22.22 -18.19
C VAL A 81 11.93 -23.48 -18.86
N LEU A 82 11.09 -24.45 -19.19
CA LEU A 82 11.51 -25.66 -19.91
C LEU A 82 12.07 -25.33 -21.31
N GLY A 83 11.47 -24.36 -21.99
CA GLY A 83 11.97 -23.86 -23.29
C GLY A 83 13.37 -23.24 -23.17
N GLN A 84 13.58 -22.37 -22.19
CA GLN A 84 14.88 -21.76 -21.92
C GLN A 84 15.93 -22.80 -21.53
N LEU A 85 15.54 -23.84 -20.77
CA LEU A 85 16.42 -24.94 -20.42
C LEU A 85 16.85 -25.75 -21.65
N LYS A 86 15.93 -26.07 -22.57
CA LYS A 86 16.25 -26.71 -23.85
C LYS A 86 17.20 -25.85 -24.68
N GLU A 87 16.94 -24.55 -24.74
CA GLU A 87 17.76 -23.61 -25.50
C GLU A 87 19.19 -23.54 -24.94
N VAL A 88 19.36 -23.36 -23.63
CA VAL A 88 20.69 -23.24 -23.02
C VAL A 88 21.50 -24.54 -23.15
N ARG A 89 20.84 -25.71 -23.08
CA ARG A 89 21.46 -27.01 -23.35
C ARG A 89 21.94 -27.12 -24.80
N SER A 90 21.14 -26.65 -25.77
CA SER A 90 21.53 -26.64 -27.19
C SER A 90 22.73 -25.73 -27.47
N LYS A 91 22.93 -24.69 -26.64
CA LYS A 91 24.08 -23.77 -26.68
C LYS A 91 25.31 -24.28 -25.92
N GLY A 92 25.25 -25.48 -25.34
CA GLY A 92 26.41 -26.19 -24.82
C GLY A 92 26.63 -26.11 -23.31
N LEU A 93 25.66 -25.61 -22.53
CA LEU A 93 25.75 -25.60 -21.06
C LEU A 93 25.86 -27.02 -20.51
N LYS A 94 26.93 -27.33 -19.78
CA LYS A 94 27.23 -28.65 -19.21
C LYS A 94 26.96 -28.75 -17.72
N ALA A 95 27.00 -27.62 -17.01
CA ALA A 95 26.73 -27.55 -15.58
C ALA A 95 25.36 -28.19 -15.27
N PRO A 96 25.26 -29.05 -14.24
CA PRO A 96 23.99 -29.57 -13.77
C PRO A 96 23.01 -28.45 -13.41
N MET A 97 21.76 -28.58 -13.88
CA MET A 97 20.69 -27.61 -13.65
C MET A 97 19.65 -28.19 -12.69
N LEU A 98 19.29 -27.44 -11.65
CA LEU A 98 18.21 -27.75 -10.73
C LEU A 98 17.07 -26.77 -10.95
N LEU A 99 15.84 -27.26 -11.16
CA LEU A 99 14.65 -26.42 -11.17
C LEU A 99 14.22 -26.17 -9.72
N MET A 100 14.34 -24.93 -9.27
CA MET A 100 13.95 -24.52 -7.93
C MET A 100 12.60 -23.81 -7.99
N GLY A 101 11.66 -24.15 -7.10
CA GLY A 101 10.36 -23.47 -7.06
C GLY A 101 9.41 -24.03 -6.01
N TYR A 102 8.15 -23.64 -6.12
CA TYR A 102 7.06 -24.08 -5.26
C TYR A 102 6.27 -25.20 -5.96
N TYR A 103 5.57 -26.01 -5.18
CA TYR A 103 4.88 -27.19 -5.69
C TYR A 103 3.65 -26.84 -6.56
N ASN A 104 2.99 -25.70 -6.30
CA ASN A 104 1.71 -25.38 -6.96
C ASN A 104 1.79 -25.27 -8.50
N PRO A 105 2.76 -24.56 -9.12
CA PRO A 105 2.92 -24.55 -10.58
C PRO A 105 3.10 -25.95 -11.20
N LEU A 106 3.81 -26.86 -10.52
CA LEU A 106 3.99 -28.24 -10.99
C LEU A 106 2.70 -29.05 -10.85
N LEU A 107 1.95 -28.85 -9.76
CA LEU A 107 0.66 -29.48 -9.54
C LEU A 107 -0.35 -29.06 -10.63
N ALA A 108 -0.40 -27.77 -10.98
CA ALA A 108 -1.26 -27.24 -12.04
C ALA A 108 -0.86 -27.75 -13.44
N TYR A 109 0.44 -27.92 -13.70
CA TYR A 109 0.93 -28.52 -14.94
C TYR A 109 0.64 -30.02 -15.06
N GLY A 110 0.50 -30.69 -13.91
CA GLY A 110 0.43 -32.13 -13.77
C GLY A 110 1.78 -32.72 -13.37
N GLU A 111 1.88 -33.23 -12.14
CA GLU A 111 3.13 -33.64 -11.50
C GLU A 111 3.97 -34.61 -12.35
N ASP A 112 3.37 -35.71 -12.82
CA ASP A 112 4.09 -36.73 -13.61
C ASP A 112 4.63 -36.15 -14.93
N ARG A 113 3.82 -35.31 -15.58
CA ARG A 113 4.19 -34.63 -16.82
C ARG A 113 5.28 -33.60 -16.56
N ALA A 114 5.20 -32.84 -15.47
CA ALA A 114 6.18 -31.83 -15.10
C ALA A 114 7.57 -32.44 -14.91
N ILE A 115 7.64 -33.60 -14.24
CA ILE A 115 8.87 -34.35 -14.00
C ILE A 115 9.45 -34.87 -15.33
N GLN A 116 8.62 -35.49 -16.18
CA GLN A 116 9.06 -36.03 -17.46
C GLN A 116 9.57 -34.94 -18.40
N ASP A 117 8.80 -33.87 -18.58
CA ASP A 117 9.13 -32.79 -19.51
C ASP A 117 10.37 -32.01 -19.04
N ALA A 118 10.62 -31.93 -17.72
CA ALA A 118 11.86 -31.39 -17.17
C ALA A 118 13.09 -32.26 -17.46
N ALA A 119 12.96 -33.58 -17.33
CA ALA A 119 14.03 -34.50 -17.67
C ALA A 119 14.40 -34.39 -19.15
N GLU A 120 13.38 -34.35 -20.03
CA GLU A 120 13.55 -34.17 -21.48
C GLU A 120 14.13 -32.80 -21.85
N ALA A 121 13.82 -31.76 -21.06
CA ALA A 121 14.41 -30.43 -21.24
C ALA A 121 15.89 -30.37 -20.83
N GLY A 122 16.39 -31.37 -20.08
CA GLY A 122 17.78 -31.44 -19.64
C GLY A 122 18.01 -30.94 -18.21
N ALA A 123 16.98 -30.95 -17.36
CA ALA A 123 17.11 -30.76 -15.92
C ALA A 123 17.83 -31.95 -15.28
N ASN A 124 18.48 -31.73 -14.13
CA ASN A 124 19.16 -32.76 -13.37
C ASN A 124 18.50 -33.05 -12.02
N GLY A 125 17.56 -32.19 -11.61
CA GLY A 125 16.76 -32.37 -10.43
C GLY A 125 15.84 -31.18 -10.12
N PHE A 126 15.15 -31.30 -8.99
CA PHE A 126 14.25 -30.30 -8.44
C PHE A 126 14.66 -29.92 -7.02
N ILE A 127 14.40 -28.66 -6.67
CA ILE A 127 14.32 -28.15 -5.30
C ILE A 127 12.90 -27.61 -5.11
N MET A 128 12.04 -28.38 -4.43
CA MET A 128 10.69 -27.91 -4.06
C MET A 128 10.72 -27.39 -2.64
N VAL A 129 10.40 -26.10 -2.48
CA VAL A 129 10.60 -25.37 -1.23
C VAL A 129 9.57 -25.73 -0.15
N ASP A 130 8.39 -26.14 -0.57
CA ASP A 130 7.18 -26.23 0.25
C ASP A 130 6.54 -27.63 0.21
N LEU A 131 7.23 -28.66 -0.28
CA LEU A 131 6.67 -30.01 -0.36
C LEU A 131 6.88 -30.76 0.97
N PRO A 132 5.81 -31.23 1.66
CA PRO A 132 5.95 -31.89 2.95
C PRO A 132 6.68 -33.23 2.82
N PRO A 133 7.40 -33.68 3.86
CA PRO A 133 8.15 -34.94 3.85
C PRO A 133 7.35 -36.16 3.38
N GLU A 134 6.07 -36.24 3.78
CA GLU A 134 5.14 -37.33 3.43
C GLU A 134 4.96 -37.47 1.91
N GLU A 135 4.76 -36.34 1.21
CA GLU A 135 4.57 -36.31 -0.25
C GLU A 135 5.90 -36.29 -1.00
N ALA A 136 6.94 -35.75 -0.37
CA ALA A 136 8.29 -35.75 -0.91
C ALA A 136 8.82 -37.16 -1.18
N ILE A 137 8.39 -38.18 -0.42
CA ILE A 137 8.72 -39.59 -0.69
C ILE A 137 8.18 -40.00 -2.07
N ALA A 138 6.89 -39.82 -2.30
CA ALA A 138 6.25 -40.18 -3.57
C ALA A 138 6.81 -39.38 -4.75
N PHE A 139 7.02 -38.07 -4.56
CA PHE A 139 7.64 -37.20 -5.57
C PHE A 139 9.06 -37.64 -5.91
N ARG A 140 9.87 -37.97 -4.88
CA ARG A 140 11.24 -38.47 -5.06
C ARG A 140 11.29 -39.78 -5.83
N GLU A 141 10.36 -40.71 -5.58
CA GLU A 141 10.28 -41.96 -6.34
C GLU A 141 9.99 -41.70 -7.82
N LYS A 142 9.10 -40.74 -8.13
CA LYS A 142 8.80 -40.32 -9.51
C LYS A 142 10.01 -39.66 -10.17
N CYS A 143 10.69 -38.74 -9.48
CA CYS A 143 11.94 -38.15 -9.97
C CYS A 143 13.02 -39.21 -10.24
N ALA A 144 13.19 -40.18 -9.34
CA ALA A 144 14.18 -41.24 -9.51
C ALA A 144 13.92 -42.09 -10.77
N LYS A 145 12.65 -42.40 -11.08
CA LYS A 145 12.26 -43.09 -12.32
C LYS A 145 12.60 -42.29 -13.58
N ALA A 146 12.57 -40.96 -13.51
CA ALA A 146 12.97 -40.05 -14.58
C ALA A 146 14.46 -39.65 -14.56
N ASN A 147 15.29 -40.30 -13.71
CA ASN A 147 16.71 -39.95 -13.49
C ASN A 147 16.95 -38.49 -13.03
N LEU A 148 15.99 -37.92 -12.31
CA LEU A 148 16.08 -36.61 -11.67
C LEU A 148 16.38 -36.75 -10.17
N SER A 149 17.19 -35.83 -9.65
CA SER A 149 17.41 -35.71 -8.20
C SER A 149 16.30 -34.87 -7.56
N TYR A 150 15.90 -35.18 -6.34
CA TYR A 150 15.08 -34.30 -5.51
C TYR A 150 15.89 -33.93 -4.28
N MET A 151 16.04 -32.63 -3.99
CA MET A 151 16.70 -32.12 -2.78
C MET A 151 15.74 -31.16 -2.04
N GLY A 152 15.55 -31.37 -0.74
CA GLY A 152 15.11 -30.32 0.20
C GLY A 152 16.36 -29.79 0.93
N THR A 153 16.52 -28.53 1.31
CA THR A 153 15.57 -27.48 1.75
C THR A 153 16.18 -26.11 1.47
N THR A 154 15.37 -25.07 1.27
CA THR A 154 15.83 -23.67 1.36
C THR A 154 15.37 -23.06 2.68
N GLY A 155 16.22 -22.20 3.26
CA GLY A 155 15.81 -21.26 4.29
C GLY A 155 16.27 -19.86 3.87
N SER A 156 15.55 -18.83 4.28
CA SER A 156 15.97 -17.45 4.14
C SER A 156 16.33 -16.89 5.51
N SER A 157 17.48 -16.25 5.62
CA SER A 157 17.76 -15.34 6.73
C SER A 157 18.68 -14.24 6.24
N GLU A 158 18.21 -12.99 6.32
CA GLU A 158 19.00 -11.79 6.02
C GLU A 158 19.91 -11.40 7.19
N LYS A 159 19.75 -12.04 8.37
CA LYS A 159 20.39 -11.63 9.63
C LYS A 159 21.23 -12.71 10.32
N VAL A 160 21.62 -13.79 9.64
CA VAL A 160 22.73 -14.62 10.16
C VAL A 160 24.03 -13.88 9.86
N ALA A 161 24.40 -12.96 10.75
CA ALA A 161 25.82 -12.65 10.94
C ALA A 161 26.54 -13.99 11.06
N MET A 162 27.46 -14.29 10.13
CA MET A 162 28.10 -15.61 9.98
C MET A 162 28.46 -16.19 11.35
N ASN A 163 27.59 -17.09 11.82
CA ASN A 163 27.53 -17.44 13.22
C ASN A 163 28.73 -18.32 13.56
N LYS A 164 29.35 -18.11 14.72
CA LYS A 164 30.41 -18.99 15.24
C LYS A 164 29.94 -20.45 15.38
N THR A 165 28.63 -20.70 15.36
CA THR A 165 28.00 -22.03 15.49
C THR A 165 27.79 -22.78 14.17
N LEU A 166 28.06 -22.19 13.00
CA LEU A 166 27.85 -22.89 11.71
C LEU A 166 28.62 -24.22 11.62
N PRO A 167 29.90 -24.32 12.05
CA PRO A 167 30.60 -25.60 12.10
C PRO A 167 29.90 -26.63 12.99
N ASP A 168 29.35 -26.21 14.14
CA ASP A 168 28.64 -27.11 15.07
C ASP A 168 27.35 -27.65 14.45
N ILE A 169 26.62 -26.79 13.71
CA ILE A 169 25.40 -27.19 12.98
C ILE A 169 25.73 -28.22 11.91
N ILE A 170 26.76 -27.95 11.09
CA ILE A 170 27.20 -28.89 10.05
C ILE A 170 27.66 -30.21 10.68
N ALA A 171 28.45 -30.16 11.75
CA ALA A 171 28.91 -31.35 12.46
C ALA A 171 27.73 -32.19 12.98
N ARG A 172 26.72 -31.55 13.57
CA ARG A 172 25.50 -32.23 14.05
C ARG A 172 24.73 -32.88 12.90
N ILE A 173 24.55 -32.21 11.76
CA ILE A 173 23.86 -32.80 10.59
C ILE A 173 24.62 -34.03 10.08
N ARG A 174 25.96 -33.99 10.10
CA ARG A 174 26.82 -35.10 9.67
C ARG A 174 26.71 -36.34 10.54
N GLU A 175 26.20 -36.23 11.78
CA GLU A 175 25.89 -37.41 12.61
C GLU A 175 24.77 -38.26 12.01
N TYR A 176 23.88 -37.65 11.21
CA TYR A 176 22.70 -38.30 10.65
C TYR A 176 22.81 -38.59 9.14
N THR A 177 23.69 -37.91 8.40
CA THR A 177 23.80 -38.09 6.95
C THR A 177 25.21 -37.93 6.38
N SER A 178 25.53 -38.79 5.40
CA SER A 178 26.76 -38.72 4.60
C SER A 178 26.55 -38.07 3.21
N VAL A 179 25.34 -37.59 2.90
CA VAL A 179 25.02 -36.93 1.63
C VAL A 179 25.74 -35.57 1.55
N PRO A 180 26.20 -35.12 0.37
CA PRO A 180 26.82 -33.81 0.25
C PRO A 180 25.94 -32.66 0.77
N LEU A 181 26.52 -31.72 1.52
CA LEU A 181 25.79 -30.60 2.13
C LEU A 181 26.08 -29.28 1.41
N ALA A 182 25.03 -28.63 0.91
CA ALA A 182 25.08 -27.29 0.33
C ALA A 182 24.53 -26.25 1.32
N VAL A 183 25.20 -25.10 1.45
CA VAL A 183 24.82 -24.03 2.41
C VAL A 183 24.73 -22.67 1.69
N GLY A 184 23.62 -21.94 1.87
CA GLY A 184 23.29 -20.76 1.05
C GLY A 184 22.94 -19.45 1.77
N PHE A 185 23.24 -19.32 3.07
CA PHE A 185 22.75 -18.19 3.87
C PHE A 185 23.77 -17.03 3.93
N GLY A 186 23.38 -15.85 3.42
CA GLY A 186 24.15 -14.60 3.58
C GLY A 186 25.50 -14.55 2.84
N VAL A 187 25.75 -15.44 1.88
CA VAL A 187 27.01 -15.50 1.14
C VAL A 187 26.99 -14.47 -0.01
N ALA A 188 27.92 -13.52 0.02
CA ALA A 188 27.99 -12.45 -0.96
C ALA A 188 29.41 -12.15 -1.47
N THR A 189 30.44 -12.59 -0.75
CA THR A 189 31.85 -12.33 -1.07
C THR A 189 32.63 -13.63 -1.05
N ARG A 190 33.85 -13.61 -1.63
CA ARG A 190 34.77 -14.74 -1.56
C ARG A 190 35.12 -15.12 -0.13
N GLU A 191 35.22 -14.15 0.77
CA GLU A 191 35.48 -14.40 2.19
C GLU A 191 34.31 -15.16 2.84
N HIS A 192 33.06 -14.80 2.55
CA HIS A 192 31.91 -15.55 3.04
C HIS A 192 31.90 -16.98 2.52
N PHE A 193 32.18 -17.16 1.22
CA PHE A 193 32.28 -18.50 0.62
C PHE A 193 33.32 -19.36 1.35
N ASN A 194 34.49 -18.78 1.62
CA ASN A 194 35.57 -19.45 2.33
C ASN A 194 35.19 -19.82 3.77
N THR A 195 34.51 -18.94 4.50
CA THR A 195 34.03 -19.22 5.87
C THR A 195 33.07 -20.40 5.90
N VAL A 196 32.12 -20.46 4.97
CA VAL A 196 31.15 -21.57 4.87
C VAL A 196 31.83 -22.86 4.43
N ALA A 197 32.77 -22.77 3.48
CA ALA A 197 33.59 -23.90 3.06
C ALA A 197 34.45 -24.45 4.21
N ASP A 198 35.12 -23.59 4.97
CA ASP A 198 35.98 -23.97 6.10
C ASP A 198 35.15 -24.51 7.29
N ALA A 199 33.86 -24.17 7.38
CA ALA A 199 32.92 -24.76 8.34
C ALA A 199 32.50 -26.21 8.01
N GLY A 200 32.82 -26.73 6.82
CA GLY A 200 32.59 -28.13 6.45
C GLY A 200 31.50 -28.39 5.39
N ALA A 201 30.99 -27.35 4.71
CA ALA A 201 29.99 -27.50 3.63
C ALA A 201 30.62 -28.01 2.31
N ASP A 202 30.02 -28.99 1.63
CA ASP A 202 30.55 -29.49 0.34
C ASP A 202 30.23 -28.58 -0.84
N ALA A 203 29.17 -27.79 -0.71
CA ALA A 203 28.75 -26.77 -1.65
C ALA A 203 28.41 -25.47 -0.92
N VAL A 204 28.64 -24.35 -1.59
CA VAL A 204 28.18 -23.03 -1.15
C VAL A 204 27.27 -22.44 -2.22
N VAL A 205 26.08 -22.02 -1.81
CA VAL A 205 25.06 -21.44 -2.68
C VAL A 205 25.11 -19.91 -2.57
N VAL A 206 25.08 -19.22 -3.72
CA VAL A 206 24.95 -17.76 -3.78
C VAL A 206 23.79 -17.42 -4.71
N GLY A 207 22.71 -16.85 -4.14
CA GLY A 207 21.53 -16.40 -4.89
C GLY A 207 21.34 -14.90 -4.86
N SER A 208 20.92 -14.33 -3.73
CA SER A 208 20.49 -12.92 -3.63
C SER A 208 21.55 -11.91 -4.11
N LYS A 209 22.85 -12.21 -3.93
CA LYS A 209 23.93 -11.34 -4.43
C LYS A 209 24.02 -11.34 -5.96
N LEU A 210 23.85 -12.49 -6.60
CA LEU A 210 23.81 -12.59 -8.06
C LEU A 210 22.61 -11.84 -8.64
N VAL A 211 21.43 -11.99 -8.02
CA VAL A 211 20.24 -11.21 -8.38
C VAL A 211 20.51 -9.70 -8.29
N ASN A 212 21.14 -9.24 -7.21
CA ASN A 212 21.50 -7.83 -7.05
C ASN A 212 22.52 -7.35 -8.10
N ILE A 213 23.45 -8.20 -8.54
CA ILE A 213 24.39 -7.86 -9.61
C ILE A 213 23.65 -7.72 -10.94
N ILE A 214 22.74 -8.66 -11.24
CA ILE A 214 21.89 -8.60 -12.43
C ILE A 214 21.06 -7.31 -12.43
N LYS A 215 20.40 -6.99 -11.32
CA LYS A 215 19.58 -5.79 -11.14
C LYS A 215 20.34 -4.49 -11.39
N ASN A 216 21.57 -4.38 -10.91
CA ASN A 216 22.37 -3.17 -10.98
C ASN A 216 23.27 -3.09 -12.23
N SER A 217 23.26 -4.11 -13.08
CA SER A 217 24.07 -4.13 -14.30
C SER A 217 23.37 -3.40 -15.45
N PRO A 218 24.09 -2.59 -16.24
CA PRO A 218 23.58 -2.13 -17.53
C PRO A 218 23.19 -3.33 -18.40
N LYS A 219 22.09 -3.20 -19.15
CA LYS A 219 21.53 -4.30 -19.96
C LYS A 219 22.54 -4.99 -20.88
N ALA A 220 23.46 -4.25 -21.48
CA ALA A 220 24.48 -4.81 -22.37
C ALA A 220 25.58 -5.62 -21.62
N ASP A 221 25.73 -5.39 -20.32
CA ASP A 221 26.85 -5.90 -19.51
C ASP A 221 26.42 -6.96 -18.48
N VAL A 222 25.14 -7.32 -18.39
CA VAL A 222 24.61 -8.27 -17.39
C VAL A 222 25.40 -9.58 -17.40
N GLY A 223 25.53 -10.24 -18.55
CA GLY A 223 26.29 -11.50 -18.66
C GLY A 223 27.75 -11.33 -18.25
N LYS A 224 28.39 -10.23 -18.68
CA LYS A 224 29.80 -9.93 -18.34
C LYS A 224 30.00 -9.74 -16.84
N ASN A 225 29.09 -9.04 -16.16
CA ASN A 225 29.17 -8.78 -14.73
C ASN A 225 28.86 -10.03 -13.89
N VAL A 226 27.89 -10.84 -14.33
CA VAL A 226 27.62 -12.15 -13.72
C VAL A 226 28.83 -13.06 -13.84
N GLU A 227 29.42 -13.16 -15.04
CA GLU A 227 30.63 -13.96 -15.24
C GLU A 227 31.78 -13.47 -14.35
N ALA A 228 32.03 -12.15 -14.33
CA ALA A 228 33.10 -11.55 -13.53
C ALA A 228 32.96 -11.86 -12.03
N TYR A 229 31.74 -11.75 -11.49
CA TYR A 229 31.47 -12.08 -10.10
C TYR A 229 31.65 -13.58 -9.80
N CYS A 230 31.12 -14.45 -10.67
CA CYS A 230 31.34 -15.89 -10.51
C CYS A 230 32.83 -16.25 -10.57
N ARG A 231 33.63 -15.59 -11.43
CA ARG A 231 35.10 -15.76 -11.47
C ARG A 231 35.76 -15.29 -10.18
N GLU A 232 35.30 -14.19 -9.59
CA GLU A 232 35.78 -13.69 -8.30
C GLU A 232 35.54 -14.71 -7.17
N ILE A 233 34.32 -15.25 -7.08
CA ILE A 233 33.96 -16.25 -6.05
C ILE A 233 34.73 -17.56 -6.23
N THR A 234 34.97 -17.99 -7.47
CA THR A 234 35.64 -19.26 -7.76
C THR A 234 37.17 -19.15 -7.84
N GLN A 235 37.70 -17.93 -7.98
CA GLN A 235 39.10 -17.66 -8.34
C GLN A 235 39.54 -18.45 -9.59
N LYS A 236 38.65 -18.56 -10.57
CA LYS A 236 38.87 -19.36 -11.79
C LYS A 236 40.07 -18.82 -12.58
N GLY A 237 41.14 -19.62 -12.64
CA GLY A 237 42.41 -19.26 -13.28
C GLY A 237 43.58 -19.09 -12.28
N GLU A 238 43.29 -19.09 -10.98
CA GLU A 238 44.28 -19.09 -9.90
C GLU A 238 44.46 -20.52 -9.34
N PRO A 239 45.57 -20.82 -8.61
CA PRO A 239 45.75 -22.10 -7.96
C PRO A 239 44.59 -22.39 -6.99
N ALA A 240 44.02 -23.59 -7.06
CA ALA A 240 42.93 -23.97 -6.18
C ALA A 240 43.36 -23.86 -4.71
N ARG A 241 42.64 -23.06 -3.92
CA ARG A 241 42.84 -23.03 -2.47
C ARG A 241 42.45 -24.41 -1.92
N VAL A 242 43.45 -25.13 -1.43
CA VAL A 242 43.24 -26.36 -0.65
C VAL A 242 42.55 -25.96 0.64
N ARG A 243 41.43 -26.62 0.98
CA ARG A 243 40.71 -26.43 2.25
C ARG A 243 41.69 -26.44 3.43
N SER A 244 41.52 -25.52 4.38
CA SER A 244 42.22 -25.60 5.66
C SER A 244 41.86 -26.95 6.31
N PRO A 245 42.81 -27.67 6.95
CA PRO A 245 42.46 -28.89 7.67
C PRO A 245 41.39 -28.56 8.72
N PRO A 246 40.38 -29.42 8.91
CA PRO A 246 39.33 -29.17 9.90
C PRO A 246 39.98 -28.91 11.26
N VAL A 247 39.46 -27.93 12.00
CA VAL A 247 39.88 -27.63 13.38
C VAL A 247 39.89 -28.94 14.18
N PRO A 248 40.93 -29.23 14.98
CA PRO A 248 41.05 -30.50 15.70
C PRO A 248 39.81 -30.75 16.55
N ARG A 249 39.23 -31.94 16.37
CA ARG A 249 38.09 -32.45 17.15
C ARG A 249 38.38 -32.28 18.64
N LEU A 250 37.47 -31.66 19.39
CA LEU A 250 37.37 -31.93 20.82
C LEU A 250 37.03 -33.41 20.96
N SER A 251 37.81 -34.12 21.76
CA SER A 251 37.69 -35.57 21.99
C SER A 251 36.25 -35.95 22.34
N THR A 252 35.66 -36.80 21.51
CA THR A 252 34.42 -37.53 21.78
C THR A 252 34.53 -38.29 23.11
N PRO A 253 33.48 -38.31 23.95
CA PRO A 253 33.32 -39.38 24.93
C PRO A 253 33.22 -40.70 24.15
N GLU A 254 33.96 -41.72 24.60
CA GLU A 254 33.91 -43.07 24.01
C GLU A 254 32.48 -43.61 24.01
N LEU A 255 31.86 -43.66 22.82
CA LEU A 255 30.67 -44.47 22.59
C LEU A 255 31.14 -45.92 22.48
N ASN A 256 30.82 -46.70 23.51
CA ASN A 256 31.03 -48.14 23.61
C ASN A 256 30.69 -48.86 22.28
N ALA A 257 31.73 -49.30 21.59
CA ALA A 257 31.64 -50.26 20.50
C ALA A 257 31.25 -51.62 21.08
N GLY A 258 29.98 -52.01 20.95
CA GLY A 258 29.56 -53.34 21.38
C GLY A 258 28.10 -53.53 21.73
N LYS A 259 27.16 -52.95 20.97
CA LYS A 259 25.79 -53.49 20.89
C LYS A 259 25.29 -53.32 19.45
N THR A 260 25.02 -54.44 18.79
CA THR A 260 24.08 -54.51 17.66
C THR A 260 22.71 -54.09 18.18
N GLY A 261 22.45 -52.79 18.18
CA GLY A 261 21.09 -52.28 18.36
C GLY A 261 20.22 -52.69 17.17
N PRO A 262 18.89 -52.79 17.35
CA PRO A 262 18.01 -53.06 16.22
C PRO A 262 18.20 -51.96 15.16
N PRO A 263 17.81 -52.21 13.89
CA PRO A 263 17.87 -51.16 12.88
C PRO A 263 17.23 -49.91 13.48
N VAL A 264 17.91 -48.78 13.37
CA VAL A 264 17.22 -47.50 13.52
C VAL A 264 16.25 -47.47 12.35
N VAL A 265 15.07 -48.02 12.62
CA VAL A 265 13.84 -47.62 11.98
C VAL A 265 13.91 -46.12 12.05
N ASN A 266 14.08 -45.46 10.90
CA ASN A 266 13.56 -44.11 10.76
C ASN A 266 12.12 -44.25 11.23
N THR A 267 11.88 -43.88 12.49
CA THR A 267 10.57 -43.43 12.87
C THR A 267 10.35 -42.29 11.90
N ALA A 268 9.61 -42.56 10.82
CA ALA A 268 8.64 -41.61 10.34
C ALA A 268 8.15 -40.87 11.59
N SER A 269 8.28 -39.54 11.55
CA SER A 269 7.60 -38.62 12.46
C SER A 269 6.43 -39.35 13.09
N GLU A 270 6.41 -39.44 14.43
CA GLU A 270 5.22 -40.00 15.09
C GLU A 270 4.00 -39.41 14.39
N PRO A 271 3.05 -40.26 13.93
CA PRO A 271 1.98 -39.80 13.07
C PRO A 271 1.32 -38.59 13.71
N SER A 272 1.11 -37.53 12.91
CA SER A 272 0.52 -36.27 13.38
C SER A 272 -0.60 -36.56 14.37
N VAL A 273 -0.49 -36.01 15.57
CA VAL A 273 -1.32 -36.45 16.68
C VAL A 273 -2.80 -36.09 16.46
N LEU A 274 -3.02 -35.08 15.63
CA LEU A 274 -4.30 -34.73 15.03
C LEU A 274 -4.27 -35.07 13.53
N PRO A 275 -5.41 -35.36 12.88
CA PRO A 275 -5.43 -35.60 11.45
C PRO A 275 -4.91 -34.36 10.69
N ALA A 276 -3.74 -34.47 10.05
CA ALA A 276 -3.16 -33.37 9.28
C ALA A 276 -3.95 -33.03 8.02
N ARG A 277 -4.92 -33.88 7.64
CA ARG A 277 -5.74 -33.74 6.44
C ARG A 277 -7.22 -34.01 6.68
N PHE A 278 -8.04 -33.35 5.87
CA PHE A 278 -9.47 -33.57 5.70
C PHE A 278 -9.70 -34.15 4.29
N GLY A 279 -9.82 -35.48 4.19
CA GLY A 279 -9.74 -36.14 2.90
C GLY A 279 -8.38 -35.88 2.23
N GLN A 280 -8.38 -35.25 1.06
CA GLN A 280 -7.15 -34.88 0.33
C GLN A 280 -6.57 -33.50 0.69
N PHE A 281 -7.34 -32.66 1.41
CA PHE A 281 -6.99 -31.27 1.72
C PHE A 281 -6.31 -31.16 3.08
N GLY A 282 -5.50 -30.11 3.30
CA GLY A 282 -4.71 -29.93 4.52
C GLY A 282 -3.21 -30.07 4.24
N GLY A 283 -2.47 -30.65 5.18
CA GLY A 283 -1.03 -30.85 5.11
C GLY A 283 -0.21 -29.65 5.61
N GLN A 284 1.11 -29.76 5.48
CA GLN A 284 2.10 -28.77 5.89
C GLN A 284 3.00 -28.43 4.70
N TYR A 285 2.46 -27.70 3.73
CA TYR A 285 3.20 -27.31 2.53
C TYR A 285 4.09 -26.09 2.79
N VAL A 286 5.05 -26.25 3.70
CA VAL A 286 5.88 -25.17 4.23
C VAL A 286 7.36 -25.50 4.10
N PRO A 287 8.25 -24.50 4.18
CA PRO A 287 9.67 -24.75 4.35
C PRO A 287 9.93 -25.59 5.60
N GLU A 288 10.90 -26.51 5.50
CA GLU A 288 11.31 -27.40 6.60
C GLU A 288 11.61 -26.64 7.91
N ALA A 289 12.10 -25.39 7.80
CA ALA A 289 12.36 -24.53 8.95
C ALA A 289 11.14 -24.30 9.87
N LEU A 290 9.91 -24.52 9.39
CA LEU A 290 8.68 -24.38 10.17
C LEU A 290 8.18 -25.70 10.78
N VAL A 291 8.72 -26.86 10.39
CA VAL A 291 8.20 -28.19 10.78
C VAL A 291 8.23 -28.36 12.31
N ASP A 292 9.38 -28.10 12.95
CA ASP A 292 9.52 -28.23 14.40
C ASP A 292 8.58 -27.30 15.17
N CYS A 293 8.37 -26.08 14.68
CA CYS A 293 7.50 -25.10 15.33
C CYS A 293 6.02 -25.47 15.19
N LEU A 294 5.62 -26.01 14.03
CA LEU A 294 4.27 -26.52 13.84
C LEU A 294 4.00 -27.77 14.70
N ALA A 295 5.00 -28.64 14.88
CA ALA A 295 4.91 -29.79 15.78
C ALA A 295 4.78 -29.37 17.26
N GLU A 296 5.56 -28.37 17.71
CA GLU A 296 5.42 -27.75 19.05
C GLU A 296 4.00 -27.20 19.24
N LEU A 297 3.49 -26.48 18.24
CA LEU A 297 2.14 -25.91 18.27
C LEU A 297 1.05 -26.98 18.30
N GLU A 298 1.21 -28.08 17.56
CA GLU A 298 0.27 -29.20 17.52
C GLU A 298 0.16 -29.88 18.89
N GLU A 299 1.28 -30.25 19.50
CA GLU A 299 1.27 -30.91 20.81
C GLU A 299 0.75 -29.97 21.90
N ALA A 300 1.10 -28.67 21.81
CA ALA A 300 0.56 -27.67 22.71
C ALA A 300 -0.97 -27.58 22.62
N HIS A 301 -1.52 -27.52 21.39
CA HIS A 301 -2.95 -27.45 21.15
C HIS A 301 -3.66 -28.69 21.70
N LYS A 302 -3.17 -29.88 21.35
CA LYS A 302 -3.71 -31.16 21.82
C LYS A 302 -3.69 -31.25 23.35
N SER A 303 -2.55 -30.90 23.98
CA SER A 303 -2.41 -30.87 25.44
C SER A 303 -3.41 -29.90 26.08
N ALA A 304 -3.54 -28.69 25.52
CA ALA A 304 -4.49 -27.68 26.00
C ALA A 304 -5.96 -28.14 25.87
N MET A 305 -6.32 -28.79 24.75
CA MET A 305 -7.68 -29.28 24.55
C MET A 305 -8.05 -30.45 25.46
N ALA A 306 -7.07 -31.24 25.90
CA ALA A 306 -7.27 -32.30 26.89
C ALA A 306 -7.26 -31.81 28.35
N ASP A 307 -6.81 -30.58 28.62
CA ASP A 307 -6.60 -30.03 29.96
C ASP A 307 -7.85 -29.26 30.47
N PRO A 308 -8.56 -29.76 31.51
CA PRO A 308 -9.72 -29.06 32.07
C PRO A 308 -9.41 -27.67 32.63
N GLU A 309 -8.19 -27.44 33.14
CA GLU A 309 -7.82 -26.12 33.66
C GLU A 309 -7.61 -25.11 32.53
N PHE A 310 -7.17 -25.54 31.33
CA PHE A 310 -7.14 -24.67 30.16
C PHE A 310 -8.56 -24.25 29.73
N HIS A 311 -9.52 -25.18 29.72
CA HIS A 311 -10.92 -24.85 29.42
C HIS A 311 -11.52 -23.88 30.43
N LYS A 312 -11.18 -24.04 31.71
CA LYS A 312 -11.58 -23.12 32.79
C LYS A 312 -10.91 -21.75 32.62
N GLU A 313 -9.60 -21.73 32.32
CA GLU A 313 -8.83 -20.69 31.61
C GLU A 313 -9.69 -19.84 30.67
N LEU A 314 -9.96 -20.45 29.52
CA LEU A 314 -10.64 -19.84 28.40
C LEU A 314 -12.07 -19.39 28.76
N ARG A 315 -12.82 -20.20 29.50
CA ARG A 315 -14.19 -19.88 29.94
C ARG A 315 -14.25 -18.71 30.92
N ALA A 316 -13.21 -18.50 31.74
CA ALA A 316 -13.14 -17.33 32.62
C ALA A 316 -13.13 -16.00 31.82
N HIS A 317 -12.78 -16.05 30.54
CA HIS A 317 -12.81 -14.89 29.63
C HIS A 317 -14.10 -14.76 28.83
N PHE A 318 -15.08 -15.65 28.96
CA PHE A 318 -16.34 -15.56 28.20
C PHE A 318 -17.09 -14.27 28.50
N GLY A 319 -17.13 -13.84 29.77
CA GLY A 319 -17.71 -12.55 30.13
C GLY A 319 -17.00 -11.36 29.48
N TYR A 320 -15.68 -11.42 29.32
CA TYR A 320 -14.89 -10.39 28.62
C TYR A 320 -15.16 -10.40 27.10
N MET A 321 -15.33 -11.57 26.50
CA MET A 321 -15.64 -11.73 25.07
C MET A 321 -17.12 -11.47 24.73
N ASN A 322 -17.98 -11.32 25.74
CA ASN A 322 -19.44 -11.25 25.63
C ASN A 322 -20.10 -12.56 25.15
N ARG A 323 -19.69 -13.69 25.74
CA ARG A 323 -20.25 -15.03 25.48
C ARG A 323 -21.15 -15.54 26.63
N PRO A 324 -22.21 -16.31 26.33
CA PRO A 324 -22.65 -16.71 24.99
C PRO A 324 -23.24 -15.54 24.20
N SER A 325 -22.97 -15.50 22.89
CA SER A 325 -23.54 -14.46 22.03
C SER A 325 -25.02 -14.76 21.79
N GLN A 326 -25.86 -13.73 21.62
CA GLN A 326 -27.31 -13.91 21.54
C GLN A 326 -27.75 -14.56 20.22
N ILE A 327 -28.88 -15.28 20.25
CA ILE A 327 -29.64 -15.64 19.04
C ILE A 327 -30.87 -14.73 18.95
N TYR A 328 -31.11 -14.16 17.78
CA TYR A 328 -32.16 -13.15 17.58
C TYR A 328 -33.07 -13.54 16.41
N LEU A 329 -34.39 -13.58 16.63
CA LEU A 329 -35.36 -13.74 15.54
C LEU A 329 -35.49 -12.42 14.77
N ALA A 330 -35.06 -12.39 13.52
CA ALA A 330 -35.23 -11.25 12.65
C ALA A 330 -36.67 -11.22 12.10
N GLU A 331 -37.59 -10.72 12.91
CA GLU A 331 -39.02 -10.79 12.63
C GLU A 331 -39.42 -10.06 11.35
N ASN A 332 -38.85 -8.89 11.07
CA ASN A 332 -39.23 -8.09 9.92
C ASN A 332 -38.65 -8.69 8.64
N LEU A 333 -37.43 -9.22 8.70
CA LEU A 333 -36.84 -10.02 7.63
C LEU A 333 -37.67 -11.28 7.35
N THR A 334 -38.06 -12.01 8.39
CA THR A 334 -38.89 -13.22 8.28
C THR A 334 -40.24 -12.90 7.62
N LYS A 335 -40.93 -11.86 8.11
CA LYS A 335 -42.22 -11.39 7.54
C LYS A 335 -42.06 -11.00 6.07
N LEU A 336 -40.96 -10.33 5.71
CA LEU A 336 -40.70 -9.90 4.33
C LEU A 336 -40.33 -11.07 3.40
N ALA A 337 -39.64 -12.09 3.93
CA ALA A 337 -39.32 -13.30 3.17
C ALA A 337 -40.57 -14.14 2.91
N GLY A 338 -41.53 -14.16 3.83
CA GLY A 338 -42.79 -14.91 3.69
C GLY A 338 -42.63 -16.44 3.72
N GLY A 339 -41.43 -16.93 4.06
CA GLY A 339 -41.10 -18.34 4.23
C GLY A 339 -40.50 -18.62 5.61
N ALA A 340 -39.39 -19.35 5.67
CA ALA A 340 -38.78 -19.78 6.93
C ALA A 340 -38.41 -18.63 7.88
N LYS A 341 -38.35 -18.96 9.19
CA LYS A 341 -37.90 -18.04 10.24
C LYS A 341 -36.40 -17.80 10.14
N ILE A 342 -36.00 -16.54 10.08
CA ILE A 342 -34.60 -16.13 9.98
C ILE A 342 -34.08 -15.74 11.37
N TRP A 343 -33.12 -16.50 11.87
CA TRP A 343 -32.44 -16.30 13.14
C TRP A 343 -31.03 -15.77 12.92
N LEU A 344 -30.58 -14.79 13.69
CA LEU A 344 -29.24 -14.22 13.64
C LEU A 344 -28.44 -14.67 14.86
N LYS A 345 -27.31 -15.34 14.63
CA LYS A 345 -26.30 -15.60 15.67
C LYS A 345 -25.40 -14.37 15.79
N ARG A 346 -25.51 -13.64 16.90
CA ARG A 346 -25.03 -12.25 17.08
C ARG A 346 -23.55 -12.13 17.48
N GLU A 347 -22.65 -12.68 16.65
CA GLU A 347 -21.18 -12.53 16.88
C GLU A 347 -20.70 -11.07 16.68
N ASP A 348 -21.51 -10.22 16.05
CA ASP A 348 -21.32 -8.77 15.94
C ASP A 348 -21.28 -8.05 17.30
N LEU A 349 -21.90 -8.63 18.33
CA LEU A 349 -21.94 -8.11 19.69
C LEU A 349 -20.75 -8.56 20.56
N ASN A 350 -19.89 -9.45 20.05
CA ASN A 350 -18.71 -9.85 20.80
C ASN A 350 -17.82 -8.64 21.10
N HIS A 351 -17.00 -8.74 22.14
CA HIS A 351 -15.94 -7.76 22.35
C HIS A 351 -15.06 -7.66 21.09
N THR A 352 -14.56 -6.46 20.80
CA THR A 352 -13.95 -6.02 19.53
C THR A 352 -14.88 -5.90 18.31
N GLY A 353 -16.00 -6.63 18.28
CA GLY A 353 -17.09 -6.49 17.29
C GLY A 353 -17.18 -7.61 16.25
N SER A 354 -16.55 -8.76 16.48
CA SER A 354 -16.66 -9.92 15.58
C SER A 354 -16.32 -11.25 16.25
N HIS A 355 -16.57 -12.35 15.54
CA HIS A 355 -16.14 -13.70 15.91
C HIS A 355 -14.62 -13.88 16.08
N LYS A 356 -13.78 -12.95 15.59
CA LYS A 356 -12.31 -13.10 15.62
C LYS A 356 -11.74 -13.14 17.04
N ILE A 357 -12.42 -12.54 18.03
CA ILE A 357 -11.97 -12.55 19.42
C ILE A 357 -11.92 -13.95 20.03
N ASN A 358 -12.78 -14.88 19.59
CA ASN A 358 -12.79 -16.26 20.07
C ASN A 358 -11.44 -16.93 19.79
N ASN A 359 -10.99 -16.85 18.54
CA ASN A 359 -9.72 -17.38 18.08
C ASN A 359 -8.53 -16.67 18.72
N ALA A 360 -8.55 -15.33 18.78
CA ALA A 360 -7.47 -14.55 19.38
C ALA A 360 -7.24 -14.92 20.86
N MET A 361 -8.32 -15.09 21.63
CA MET A 361 -8.24 -15.50 23.03
C MET A 361 -7.79 -16.95 23.20
N GLY A 362 -8.21 -17.87 22.33
CA GLY A 362 -7.71 -19.25 22.37
C GLY A 362 -6.21 -19.33 22.10
N GLN A 363 -5.76 -18.67 21.02
CA GLN A 363 -4.36 -18.70 20.61
C GLN A 363 -3.43 -17.93 21.56
N ILE A 364 -3.85 -16.81 22.14
CA ILE A 364 -2.99 -16.07 23.08
C ILE A 364 -2.71 -16.91 24.35
N LEU A 365 -3.72 -17.65 24.83
CA LEU A 365 -3.55 -18.55 25.97
C LEU A 365 -2.62 -19.72 25.61
N LEU A 366 -2.74 -20.24 24.39
CA LEU A 366 -1.84 -21.27 23.90
C LEU A 366 -0.39 -20.76 23.81
N ALA A 367 -0.17 -19.59 23.21
CA ALA A 367 1.13 -18.96 23.09
C ALA A 367 1.81 -18.74 24.45
N ARG A 368 1.04 -18.27 25.46
CA ARG A 368 1.52 -18.14 26.84
C ARG A 368 1.90 -19.48 27.45
N ARG A 369 1.13 -20.54 27.19
CA ARG A 369 1.39 -21.89 27.71
C ARG A 369 2.71 -22.45 27.21
N ILE A 370 3.08 -22.18 25.96
CA ILE A 370 4.38 -22.57 25.37
C ILE A 370 5.46 -21.49 25.51
N GLY A 371 5.26 -20.49 26.37
CA GLY A 371 6.30 -19.53 26.75
C GLY A 371 6.68 -18.51 25.68
N LYS A 372 5.88 -18.32 24.63
CA LYS A 372 6.13 -17.24 23.65
C LYS A 372 5.83 -15.88 24.29
N THR A 373 6.60 -14.87 23.92
CA THR A 373 6.53 -13.51 24.48
C THR A 373 6.05 -12.48 23.47
N ARG A 374 6.13 -12.82 22.18
CA ARG A 374 5.80 -11.95 21.05
C ARG A 374 4.74 -12.61 20.18
N ILE A 375 3.78 -11.82 19.70
CA ILE A 375 2.72 -12.23 18.81
C ILE A 375 2.83 -11.46 17.50
N ILE A 376 2.71 -12.20 16.41
CA ILE A 376 2.52 -11.61 15.09
C ILE A 376 1.19 -12.07 14.50
N ALA A 377 0.56 -11.25 13.67
CA ALA A 377 -0.63 -11.63 12.90
C ALA A 377 -0.72 -10.83 11.61
N GLU A 378 -1.42 -11.36 10.61
CA GLU A 378 -1.83 -10.65 9.41
C GLU A 378 -3.17 -9.92 9.64
N THR A 379 -3.54 -8.96 8.80
CA THR A 379 -4.93 -8.51 8.71
C THR A 379 -5.24 -7.83 7.38
N GLY A 380 -6.47 -8.00 6.89
CA GLY A 380 -7.02 -7.27 5.74
C GLY A 380 -7.97 -6.17 6.23
N ALA A 381 -9.24 -6.51 6.47
CA ALA A 381 -10.26 -5.58 7.03
C ALA A 381 -9.93 -4.96 8.41
N GLY A 382 -8.84 -5.37 9.06
CA GLY A 382 -8.40 -4.84 10.36
C GLY A 382 -9.01 -5.54 11.60
N GLN A 383 -10.11 -6.28 11.46
CA GLN A 383 -10.79 -6.89 12.62
C GLN A 383 -9.96 -7.97 13.31
N HIS A 384 -9.21 -8.79 12.55
CA HIS A 384 -8.30 -9.77 13.15
C HIS A 384 -7.16 -9.05 13.90
N GLY A 385 -6.55 -8.05 13.27
CA GLY A 385 -5.54 -7.22 13.92
C GLY A 385 -6.02 -6.58 15.23
N VAL A 386 -7.24 -6.03 15.25
CA VAL A 386 -7.85 -5.47 16.47
C VAL A 386 -8.06 -6.56 17.53
N ALA A 387 -8.56 -7.74 17.16
CA ALA A 387 -8.76 -8.85 18.10
C ALA A 387 -7.43 -9.34 18.71
N THR A 388 -6.40 -9.51 17.87
CA THR A 388 -5.05 -9.89 18.30
C THR A 388 -4.43 -8.84 19.21
N ALA A 389 -4.46 -7.56 18.82
CA ALA A 389 -3.95 -6.47 19.65
C ALA A 389 -4.67 -6.37 20.99
N THR A 390 -5.99 -6.58 21.01
CA THR A 390 -6.80 -6.61 22.23
C THR A 390 -6.36 -7.74 23.17
N ALA A 391 -6.17 -8.95 22.62
CA ALA A 391 -5.68 -10.09 23.38
C ALA A 391 -4.26 -9.83 23.92
N CYS A 392 -3.35 -9.30 23.10
CA CYS A 392 -1.98 -9.01 23.51
C CYS A 392 -1.92 -7.94 24.60
N ALA A 393 -2.68 -6.85 24.47
CA ALA A 393 -2.78 -5.80 25.48
C ALA A 393 -3.26 -6.35 26.83
N LYS A 394 -4.25 -7.26 26.82
CA LYS A 394 -4.78 -7.91 28.02
C LYS A 394 -3.74 -8.76 28.75
N PHE A 395 -2.85 -9.42 28.01
CA PHE A 395 -1.86 -10.35 28.58
C PHE A 395 -0.44 -9.78 28.63
N GLY A 396 -0.24 -8.52 28.26
CA GLY A 396 1.08 -7.86 28.29
C GLY A 396 2.08 -8.46 27.30
N MET A 397 1.62 -8.89 26.13
CA MET A 397 2.48 -9.48 25.09
C MET A 397 2.82 -8.46 24.00
N GLU A 398 4.04 -8.52 23.46
CA GLU A 398 4.41 -7.72 22.29
C GLU A 398 3.55 -8.14 21.10
N CYS A 399 3.02 -7.17 20.35
CA CYS A 399 2.12 -7.43 19.23
C CYS A 399 2.56 -6.66 17.98
N VAL A 400 2.76 -7.39 16.89
CA VAL A 400 3.07 -6.82 15.57
C VAL A 400 2.05 -7.34 14.55
N ILE A 401 1.37 -6.41 13.88
CA ILE A 401 0.33 -6.70 12.90
C ILE A 401 0.85 -6.34 11.50
N TYR A 402 0.93 -7.32 10.62
CA TYR A 402 1.21 -7.12 9.20
C TYR A 402 -0.09 -6.82 8.46
N MET A 403 -0.11 -5.76 7.66
CA MET A 403 -1.31 -5.33 6.94
C MET A 403 -0.92 -4.79 5.57
N GLY A 404 -1.63 -5.21 4.51
CA GLY A 404 -1.38 -4.72 3.16
C GLY A 404 -1.48 -3.19 3.10
N ALA A 405 -0.57 -2.50 2.40
CA ALA A 405 -0.55 -1.04 2.38
C ALA A 405 -1.84 -0.42 1.80
N GLU A 406 -2.52 -1.12 0.89
CA GLU A 406 -3.83 -0.69 0.39
C GLU A 406 -4.93 -0.89 1.44
N ASP A 407 -4.85 -1.96 2.24
CA ASP A 407 -5.77 -2.19 3.34
C ASP A 407 -5.57 -1.20 4.50
N VAL A 408 -4.32 -0.83 4.81
CA VAL A 408 -3.99 0.25 5.77
C VAL A 408 -4.69 1.55 5.36
N ARG A 409 -4.69 1.88 4.07
CA ARG A 409 -5.36 3.07 3.52
C ARG A 409 -6.88 2.97 3.62
N ARG A 410 -7.47 1.82 3.27
CA ARG A 410 -8.93 1.59 3.25
C ARG A 410 -9.55 1.44 4.64
N GLN A 411 -8.76 1.02 5.63
CA GLN A 411 -9.23 0.65 6.97
C GLN A 411 -8.50 1.43 8.07
N ALA A 412 -8.23 2.72 7.83
CA ALA A 412 -7.45 3.58 8.71
C ALA A 412 -7.99 3.61 10.16
N LEU A 413 -9.31 3.52 10.35
CA LEU A 413 -9.92 3.45 11.69
C LEU A 413 -9.47 2.21 12.47
N ASN A 414 -9.36 1.05 11.82
CA ASN A 414 -8.90 -0.16 12.49
C ASN A 414 -7.38 -0.13 12.72
N VAL A 415 -6.60 0.47 11.83
CA VAL A 415 -5.16 0.71 12.07
C VAL A 415 -4.97 1.55 13.34
N PHE A 416 -5.69 2.67 13.45
CA PHE A 416 -5.66 3.50 14.64
C PHE A 416 -6.08 2.74 15.91
N ARG A 417 -7.12 1.90 15.83
CA ARG A 417 -7.55 1.05 16.97
C ARG A 417 -6.46 0.06 17.40
N ILE A 418 -5.74 -0.53 16.45
CA ILE A 418 -4.64 -1.48 16.72
C ILE A 418 -3.48 -0.76 17.43
N GLU A 419 -3.07 0.40 16.93
CA GLU A 419 -1.99 1.21 17.52
C GLU A 419 -2.37 1.74 18.90
N MET A 420 -3.62 2.18 19.09
CA MET A 420 -4.16 2.59 20.37
C MET A 420 -4.13 1.46 21.43
N LEU A 421 -4.20 0.20 20.99
CA LEU A 421 -4.06 -0.97 21.86
C LEU A 421 -2.58 -1.32 22.16
N GLY A 422 -1.61 -0.56 21.65
CA GLY A 422 -0.18 -0.75 21.88
C GLY A 422 0.50 -1.73 20.92
N ALA A 423 -0.19 -2.17 19.87
CA ALA A 423 0.39 -3.03 18.84
C ALA A 423 1.03 -2.20 17.73
N LYS A 424 2.12 -2.71 17.14
CA LYS A 424 2.76 -2.10 15.97
C LYS A 424 2.09 -2.57 14.69
N VAL A 425 1.74 -1.67 13.77
CA VAL A 425 1.27 -2.03 12.42
C VAL A 425 2.42 -1.89 11.42
N ILE A 426 2.67 -2.93 10.63
CA ILE A 426 3.68 -2.94 9.56
C ILE A 426 2.96 -3.00 8.20
N PRO A 427 2.95 -1.89 7.45
CA PRO A 427 2.40 -1.87 6.09
C PRO A 427 3.23 -2.72 5.12
N VAL A 428 2.56 -3.60 4.38
CA VAL A 428 3.19 -4.47 3.37
C VAL A 428 3.03 -3.87 1.97
N HIS A 429 4.16 -3.58 1.32
CA HIS A 429 4.22 -2.91 0.02
C HIS A 429 4.53 -3.84 -1.16
N SER A 430 4.90 -5.09 -0.88
CA SER A 430 5.14 -6.15 -1.86
C SER A 430 3.83 -6.64 -2.47
N GLY A 431 3.91 -7.18 -3.68
CA GLY A 431 2.80 -7.78 -4.41
C GLY A 431 1.58 -6.87 -4.57
N SER A 432 0.39 -7.43 -4.34
CA SER A 432 -0.91 -6.75 -4.46
C SER A 432 -1.18 -5.72 -3.35
N ARG A 433 -0.36 -5.72 -2.29
CA ARG A 433 -0.46 -4.86 -1.10
C ARG A 433 -1.76 -5.07 -0.32
N THR A 434 -2.24 -6.31 -0.29
CA THR A 434 -3.48 -6.73 0.39
C THR A 434 -3.20 -7.83 1.41
N LEU A 435 -4.26 -8.48 1.93
CA LEU A 435 -4.19 -9.58 2.90
C LEU A 435 -3.24 -10.71 2.49
N LYS A 436 -3.19 -11.10 1.21
CA LYS A 436 -2.29 -12.16 0.73
C LYS A 436 -0.83 -11.83 1.07
N ASP A 437 -0.39 -10.62 0.74
CA ASP A 437 0.99 -10.19 0.98
C ASP A 437 1.28 -10.04 2.48
N ALA A 438 0.29 -9.63 3.27
CA ALA A 438 0.41 -9.57 4.73
C ALA A 438 0.64 -10.96 5.37
N VAL A 439 -0.01 -12.00 4.87
CA VAL A 439 0.23 -13.40 5.29
C VAL A 439 1.69 -13.79 5.00
N ASN A 440 2.18 -13.46 3.81
CA ASN A 440 3.56 -13.79 3.39
C ASN A 440 4.62 -13.13 4.29
N GLU A 441 4.46 -11.85 4.63
CA GLU A 441 5.37 -11.17 5.56
C GLU A 441 5.27 -11.70 6.99
N ALA A 442 4.06 -12.06 7.46
CA ALA A 442 3.89 -12.67 8.77
C ALA A 442 4.57 -14.05 8.87
N PHE A 443 4.44 -14.91 7.84
CA PHE A 443 5.17 -16.17 7.79
C PHE A 443 6.69 -15.95 7.80
N ARG A 444 7.20 -14.95 7.07
CA ARG A 444 8.63 -14.66 7.03
C ARG A 444 9.17 -14.16 8.36
N ASP A 445 8.46 -13.27 9.04
CA ASP A 445 8.82 -12.88 10.42
C ASP A 445 8.87 -14.14 11.31
N TRP A 446 7.84 -14.99 11.22
CA TRP A 446 7.77 -16.19 12.03
C TRP A 446 8.98 -17.10 11.86
N VAL A 447 9.35 -17.41 10.61
CA VAL A 447 10.53 -18.23 10.26
C VAL A 447 11.81 -17.66 10.91
N THR A 448 11.92 -16.34 11.01
CA THR A 448 13.12 -15.70 11.59
C THR A 448 13.13 -15.65 13.12
N ASN A 449 11.98 -15.72 13.79
CA ASN A 449 11.83 -15.47 15.23
C ASN A 449 11.09 -16.60 16.00
N LEU A 450 11.20 -17.85 15.53
CA LEU A 450 10.44 -19.01 16.03
C LEU A 450 10.51 -19.25 17.54
N SER A 451 11.66 -19.00 18.17
CA SER A 451 11.85 -19.29 19.60
C SER A 451 11.04 -18.38 20.52
N THR A 452 10.76 -17.14 20.12
CA THR A 452 10.09 -16.14 20.96
C THR A 452 8.70 -15.74 20.46
N THR A 453 8.40 -16.03 19.19
CA THR A 453 7.22 -15.52 18.50
C THR A 453 6.18 -16.60 18.21
N HIS A 454 4.91 -16.32 18.51
CA HIS A 454 3.76 -17.09 18.03
C HIS A 454 3.09 -16.37 16.86
N TYR A 455 2.85 -17.07 15.76
CA TYR A 455 2.02 -16.56 14.66
C TYR A 455 0.54 -16.84 14.94
N LEU A 456 -0.21 -15.77 15.24
CA LEU A 456 -1.64 -15.84 15.50
C LEU A 456 -2.43 -15.68 14.20
N VAL A 457 -2.62 -16.79 13.49
CA VAL A 457 -3.37 -16.83 12.23
C VAL A 457 -4.83 -16.41 12.41
N GLY A 458 -5.37 -15.63 11.47
CA GLY A 458 -6.69 -15.02 11.59
C GLY A 458 -7.86 -15.85 11.09
N SER A 459 -7.62 -16.96 10.39
CA SER A 459 -8.69 -17.79 9.83
C SER A 459 -8.31 -19.26 9.84
N ALA A 460 -9.25 -20.14 9.49
CA ALA A 460 -9.05 -21.60 9.42
C ALA A 460 -8.26 -22.02 8.17
N ILE A 461 -7.18 -21.30 7.88
CA ILE A 461 -6.25 -21.45 6.76
C ILE A 461 -4.87 -21.81 7.30
N GLY A 462 -3.88 -21.95 6.41
CA GLY A 462 -2.51 -22.22 6.80
C GLY A 462 -2.23 -23.72 6.99
N PRO A 463 -0.95 -24.06 7.21
CA PRO A 463 -0.53 -25.45 7.43
C PRO A 463 -1.16 -26.01 8.71
N HIS A 464 -1.32 -27.32 8.77
CA HIS A 464 -1.61 -28.02 10.03
C HIS A 464 -0.60 -27.59 11.13
N PRO A 465 -1.02 -27.27 12.37
CA PRO A 465 -2.33 -27.49 12.98
C PRO A 465 -3.33 -26.33 12.91
N PHE A 466 -3.03 -25.24 12.19
CA PHE A 466 -3.83 -24.01 12.23
C PHE A 466 -5.32 -24.19 11.88
N PRO A 467 -5.72 -24.90 10.80
CA PRO A 467 -7.13 -25.08 10.47
C PRO A 467 -7.93 -25.74 11.60
N THR A 468 -7.39 -26.82 12.17
CA THR A 468 -7.98 -27.58 13.29
C THR A 468 -8.08 -26.74 14.55
N LEU A 469 -7.00 -26.04 14.89
CA LEU A 469 -6.92 -25.17 16.07
C LEU A 469 -7.93 -24.02 15.99
N VAL A 470 -7.99 -23.32 14.86
CA VAL A 470 -8.88 -22.16 14.69
C VAL A 470 -10.34 -22.60 14.76
N ARG A 471 -10.68 -23.74 14.14
CA ARG A 471 -12.01 -24.35 14.25
C ARG A 471 -12.35 -24.64 15.69
N ASP A 472 -11.46 -25.26 16.45
CA ASP A 472 -11.73 -25.65 17.84
C ASP A 472 -11.99 -24.44 18.76
N PHE A 473 -11.37 -23.29 18.48
CA PHE A 473 -11.68 -22.04 19.17
C PHE A 473 -12.92 -21.31 18.63
N GLN A 474 -13.41 -21.65 17.44
CA GLN A 474 -14.62 -21.06 16.85
C GLN A 474 -15.87 -21.92 17.01
N LYS A 475 -15.77 -23.22 17.28
CA LYS A 475 -16.91 -24.15 17.38
C LYS A 475 -17.94 -23.77 18.44
N VAL A 476 -17.53 -22.96 19.43
CA VAL A 476 -18.42 -22.36 20.43
C VAL A 476 -19.64 -21.65 19.80
N ILE A 477 -19.51 -21.16 18.57
CA ILE A 477 -20.61 -20.57 17.80
C ILE A 477 -21.69 -21.62 17.52
N GLY A 478 -21.33 -22.77 16.96
CA GLY A 478 -22.22 -23.90 16.68
C GLY A 478 -22.82 -24.52 17.94
N GLU A 479 -22.00 -24.74 18.98
CA GLU A 479 -22.42 -25.25 20.28
C GLU A 479 -23.54 -24.37 20.89
N GLU A 480 -23.36 -23.05 20.84
CA GLU A 480 -24.35 -22.11 21.33
C GLU A 480 -25.60 -22.06 20.45
N ILE A 481 -25.48 -22.11 19.12
CA ILE A 481 -26.66 -22.18 18.23
C ILE A 481 -27.50 -23.41 18.58
N LYS A 482 -26.88 -24.59 18.76
CA LYS A 482 -27.59 -25.81 19.14
C LYS A 482 -28.36 -25.64 20.45
N ALA A 483 -27.68 -25.17 21.49
CA ALA A 483 -28.30 -24.97 22.80
C ALA A 483 -29.44 -23.95 22.75
N GLN A 484 -29.22 -22.84 22.05
CA GLN A 484 -30.18 -21.73 21.95
C GLN A 484 -31.40 -22.08 21.09
N MET A 485 -31.20 -22.76 19.95
CA MET A 485 -32.30 -23.24 19.11
C MET A 485 -33.12 -24.32 19.82
N GLN A 486 -32.47 -25.21 20.56
CA GLN A 486 -33.19 -26.17 21.40
C GLN A 486 -34.03 -25.47 22.47
N ALA A 487 -33.52 -24.40 23.09
CA ALA A 487 -34.26 -23.64 24.10
C ALA A 487 -35.46 -22.86 23.53
N VAL A 488 -35.31 -22.23 22.36
CA VAL A 488 -36.34 -21.35 21.79
C VAL A 488 -37.31 -22.05 20.82
N ARG A 489 -36.90 -23.18 20.22
CA ARG A 489 -37.70 -23.92 19.22
C ARG A 489 -37.91 -25.38 19.56
N GLY A 490 -37.18 -25.95 20.51
CA GLY A 490 -37.27 -27.37 20.85
C GLY A 490 -36.70 -28.31 19.77
N LYS A 491 -36.04 -27.76 18.74
CA LYS A 491 -35.46 -28.49 17.62
C LYS A 491 -34.19 -27.79 17.10
N LEU A 492 -33.39 -28.53 16.34
CA LEU A 492 -32.29 -27.97 15.54
C LEU A 492 -32.84 -27.11 14.38
N PRO A 493 -32.05 -26.16 13.85
CA PRO A 493 -32.42 -25.43 12.64
C PRO A 493 -32.43 -26.36 11.42
N ASP A 494 -33.22 -26.02 10.40
CA ASP A 494 -33.25 -26.71 9.11
C ASP A 494 -32.02 -26.35 8.26
N VAL A 495 -31.55 -25.09 8.38
CA VAL A 495 -30.42 -24.54 7.60
C VAL A 495 -29.55 -23.65 8.48
N VAL A 496 -28.23 -23.75 8.34
CA VAL A 496 -27.27 -22.77 8.86
C VAL A 496 -26.49 -22.12 7.72
N VAL A 497 -26.35 -20.79 7.76
CA VAL A 497 -25.72 -19.98 6.71
C VAL A 497 -24.60 -19.12 7.31
N ALA A 498 -23.46 -19.06 6.65
CA ALA A 498 -22.33 -18.23 7.06
C ALA A 498 -21.52 -17.75 5.85
N CYS A 499 -20.87 -16.58 5.95
CA CYS A 499 -19.99 -16.10 4.89
C CYS A 499 -18.63 -16.80 4.93
N VAL A 500 -18.00 -16.97 3.76
CA VAL A 500 -16.77 -17.75 3.60
C VAL A 500 -15.74 -16.88 2.88
N GLY A 501 -14.79 -16.35 3.65
CA GLY A 501 -13.49 -15.91 3.15
C GLY A 501 -12.51 -17.06 3.37
N GLY A 502 -11.58 -16.93 4.33
CA GLY A 502 -10.78 -18.07 4.78
C GLY A 502 -11.57 -19.14 5.58
N GLY A 503 -12.78 -18.83 6.06
CA GLY A 503 -13.73 -19.83 6.61
C GLY A 503 -13.90 -19.93 8.13
N SER A 504 -13.19 -19.15 8.96
CA SER A 504 -13.24 -19.33 10.44
C SER A 504 -14.63 -19.24 11.08
N ASN A 505 -15.45 -18.26 10.70
CA ASN A 505 -16.81 -18.12 11.25
C ASN A 505 -17.74 -19.23 10.75
N ALA A 506 -17.59 -19.63 9.49
CA ALA A 506 -18.43 -20.63 8.86
C ALA A 506 -18.13 -22.00 9.45
N ILE A 507 -16.86 -22.41 9.55
CA ILE A 507 -16.54 -23.69 10.18
C ILE A 507 -16.92 -23.73 11.66
N GLY A 508 -16.74 -22.61 12.40
CA GLY A 508 -17.22 -22.52 13.78
C GLY A 508 -18.74 -22.65 13.91
N THR A 509 -19.49 -22.19 12.91
CA THR A 509 -20.95 -22.35 12.82
C THR A 509 -21.34 -23.78 12.42
N PHE A 510 -20.59 -24.40 11.51
CA PHE A 510 -20.95 -25.68 10.88
C PHE A 510 -20.52 -26.90 11.66
N TYR A 511 -19.40 -26.82 12.40
CA TYR A 511 -18.68 -27.97 12.91
C TYR A 511 -19.57 -28.96 13.67
N ASP A 512 -20.34 -28.46 14.64
CA ASP A 512 -21.20 -29.34 15.43
C ASP A 512 -22.34 -29.95 14.61
N PHE A 513 -22.76 -29.32 13.52
CA PHE A 513 -23.82 -29.83 12.64
C PHE A 513 -23.31 -30.79 11.56
N ILE A 514 -22.00 -31.02 11.40
CA ILE A 514 -21.46 -31.90 10.35
C ILE A 514 -22.08 -33.32 10.42
N ASN A 515 -22.36 -33.81 11.62
CA ASN A 515 -22.99 -35.11 11.83
C ASN A 515 -24.53 -35.07 11.79
N ASP A 516 -25.14 -33.90 11.95
CA ASP A 516 -26.60 -33.71 11.86
C ASP A 516 -27.02 -33.57 10.39
N LYS A 517 -27.16 -34.70 9.68
CA LYS A 517 -27.40 -34.73 8.23
C LYS A 517 -28.70 -34.03 7.78
N ASN A 518 -29.64 -33.82 8.69
CA ASN A 518 -30.88 -33.09 8.41
C ASN A 518 -30.70 -31.57 8.40
N VAL A 519 -29.57 -31.05 8.90
CA VAL A 519 -29.26 -29.62 8.89
C VAL A 519 -28.41 -29.30 7.66
N LYS A 520 -28.92 -28.45 6.76
CA LYS A 520 -28.15 -27.99 5.60
C LYS A 520 -27.11 -26.95 6.01
N LEU A 521 -25.91 -27.05 5.46
CA LEU A 521 -24.80 -26.13 5.72
C LEU A 521 -24.55 -25.33 4.44
N ILE A 522 -24.69 -24.01 4.50
CA ILE A 522 -24.56 -23.15 3.33
C ILE A 522 -23.49 -22.08 3.58
N GLY A 523 -22.37 -22.20 2.87
CA GLY A 523 -21.32 -21.18 2.83
C GLY A 523 -21.59 -20.16 1.73
N VAL A 524 -21.36 -18.87 2.00
CA VAL A 524 -21.56 -17.79 1.02
C VAL A 524 -20.24 -17.08 0.74
N GLU A 525 -19.71 -17.24 -0.46
CA GLU A 525 -18.49 -16.61 -0.94
C GLU A 525 -18.77 -15.25 -1.62
N ALA A 526 -17.73 -14.42 -1.76
CA ALA A 526 -17.85 -13.14 -2.44
C ALA A 526 -17.79 -13.33 -3.96
N GLY A 527 -18.91 -13.05 -4.63
CA GLY A 527 -19.04 -13.06 -6.09
C GLY A 527 -18.48 -11.82 -6.77
N GLY A 528 -18.02 -10.81 -6.02
CA GLY A 528 -17.42 -9.58 -6.56
C GLY A 528 -18.32 -8.87 -7.57
N GLU A 529 -17.77 -8.54 -8.74
CA GLU A 529 -18.52 -7.92 -9.84
C GLU A 529 -19.37 -8.94 -10.64
N GLY A 530 -19.21 -10.24 -10.35
CA GLY A 530 -19.87 -11.37 -11.01
C GLY A 530 -18.89 -12.54 -11.21
N THR A 531 -19.42 -13.77 -11.36
CA THR A 531 -18.61 -14.99 -11.57
C THR A 531 -18.31 -15.31 -13.03
N ASP A 532 -18.86 -14.54 -13.98
CA ASP A 532 -18.61 -14.74 -15.42
C ASP A 532 -17.23 -14.20 -15.87
N GLY A 533 -16.58 -13.38 -15.03
CA GLY A 533 -15.23 -12.84 -15.27
C GLY A 533 -14.33 -13.00 -14.05
N ASP A 534 -13.12 -12.43 -14.11
CA ASP A 534 -12.06 -12.72 -13.12
C ASP A 534 -12.11 -11.85 -11.84
N ARG A 535 -13.18 -11.05 -11.67
CA ARG A 535 -13.31 -10.04 -10.61
C ARG A 535 -14.18 -10.52 -9.46
N HIS A 536 -13.76 -11.60 -8.80
CA HIS A 536 -14.48 -12.20 -7.66
C HIS A 536 -13.52 -12.87 -6.65
N SER A 537 -14.07 -13.37 -5.54
CA SER A 537 -13.36 -14.19 -4.53
C SER A 537 -14.14 -15.48 -4.22
N ALA A 538 -14.79 -16.05 -5.24
CA ALA A 538 -15.62 -17.26 -5.15
C ALA A 538 -14.77 -18.55 -5.26
N THR A 539 -13.93 -18.80 -4.26
CA THR A 539 -12.87 -19.82 -4.31
C THR A 539 -13.37 -21.26 -4.44
N LEU A 540 -14.38 -21.67 -3.69
CA LEU A 540 -14.95 -23.02 -3.74
C LEU A 540 -15.85 -23.19 -4.97
N SER A 541 -16.57 -22.14 -5.36
CA SER A 541 -17.47 -22.17 -6.53
C SER A 541 -16.72 -22.16 -7.86
N MET A 542 -15.64 -21.38 -7.98
CA MET A 542 -14.94 -21.13 -9.26
C MET A 542 -13.48 -21.61 -9.29
N GLY A 543 -12.89 -21.91 -8.12
CA GLY A 543 -11.48 -22.31 -8.02
C GLY A 543 -11.23 -23.79 -8.26
N GLN A 544 -9.97 -24.17 -8.10
CA GLN A 544 -9.48 -25.54 -8.30
C GLN A 544 -8.57 -25.95 -7.12
N PRO A 545 -8.43 -27.27 -6.85
CA PRO A 545 -7.45 -27.73 -5.87
C PRO A 545 -6.03 -27.26 -6.21
N GLY A 546 -5.31 -26.74 -5.22
CA GLY A 546 -3.93 -26.28 -5.32
C GLY A 546 -3.30 -26.08 -3.95
N VAL A 547 -2.11 -25.48 -3.91
CA VAL A 547 -1.34 -25.19 -2.70
C VAL A 547 -1.11 -23.69 -2.58
N LEU A 548 -1.49 -23.13 -1.43
CA LEU A 548 -1.34 -21.71 -1.11
C LEU A 548 -1.15 -21.56 0.40
N HIS A 549 -0.25 -20.66 0.83
CA HIS A 549 -0.02 -20.33 2.23
C HIS A 549 0.14 -21.56 3.16
N GLY A 550 0.90 -22.58 2.74
CA GLY A 550 1.18 -23.73 3.60
C GLY A 550 0.20 -24.89 3.53
N VAL A 551 -0.84 -24.83 2.70
CA VAL A 551 -1.92 -25.82 2.73
C VAL A 551 -2.45 -26.18 1.35
N ARG A 552 -2.80 -27.47 1.15
CA ARG A 552 -3.55 -27.91 -0.02
C ARG A 552 -5.04 -27.71 0.19
N THR A 553 -5.65 -26.89 -0.67
CA THR A 553 -7.05 -26.47 -0.58
C THR A 553 -7.58 -26.05 -1.96
N TYR A 554 -8.82 -25.54 -2.05
CA TYR A 554 -9.28 -24.83 -3.24
C TYR A 554 -8.68 -23.43 -3.31
N ILE A 555 -8.22 -23.04 -4.50
CA ILE A 555 -7.63 -21.73 -4.77
C ILE A 555 -8.11 -21.17 -6.12
N LEU A 556 -8.11 -19.84 -6.23
CA LEU A 556 -8.25 -19.12 -7.48
C LEU A 556 -6.86 -18.98 -8.11
N GLN A 557 -6.66 -19.65 -9.24
CA GLN A 557 -5.39 -19.68 -9.97
C GLN A 557 -5.61 -19.75 -11.47
N ASP A 558 -4.62 -19.33 -12.24
CA ASP A 558 -4.59 -19.50 -13.70
C ASP A 558 -4.15 -20.92 -14.11
N LYS A 559 -4.09 -21.17 -15.42
CA LYS A 559 -3.67 -22.47 -15.98
C LYS A 559 -2.20 -22.81 -15.74
N ALA A 560 -1.37 -21.81 -15.44
CA ALA A 560 0.04 -21.98 -15.12
C ALA A 560 0.27 -22.23 -13.61
N GLY A 561 -0.80 -22.25 -12.82
CA GLY A 561 -0.75 -22.43 -11.38
C GLY A 561 -0.33 -21.17 -10.62
N GLN A 562 -0.49 -20.00 -11.23
CA GLN A 562 -0.26 -18.71 -10.57
C GLN A 562 -1.54 -18.23 -9.88
N ILE A 563 -1.41 -17.71 -8.68
CA ILE A 563 -2.51 -17.17 -7.89
C ILE A 563 -3.00 -15.88 -8.53
N VAL A 564 -4.28 -15.84 -8.88
CA VAL A 564 -4.89 -14.65 -9.49
C VAL A 564 -5.30 -13.64 -8.43
N GLU A 565 -5.31 -12.36 -8.80
CA GLU A 565 -5.85 -11.31 -7.94
C GLU A 565 -7.36 -11.48 -7.78
N THR A 566 -7.85 -11.31 -6.56
CA THR A 566 -9.27 -11.43 -6.24
C THR A 566 -9.96 -10.07 -6.15
N HIS A 567 -11.28 -10.11 -6.07
CA HIS A 567 -12.05 -8.91 -5.78
C HIS A 567 -13.26 -9.20 -4.91
N SER A 568 -13.47 -8.32 -3.93
CA SER A 568 -14.74 -8.14 -3.24
C SER A 568 -14.84 -6.69 -2.73
N ILE A 569 -16.06 -6.17 -2.60
CA ILE A 569 -16.32 -4.97 -1.80
C ILE A 569 -15.93 -5.16 -0.33
N SER A 570 -15.92 -6.40 0.17
CA SER A 570 -15.60 -6.77 1.54
C SER A 570 -14.16 -7.28 1.66
N ALA A 571 -13.30 -6.49 2.30
CA ALA A 571 -11.89 -6.85 2.51
C ALA A 571 -11.70 -8.17 3.31
N GLY A 572 -12.66 -8.58 4.15
CA GLY A 572 -12.58 -9.84 4.89
C GLY A 572 -12.91 -11.10 4.07
N LEU A 573 -13.48 -10.94 2.87
CA LEU A 573 -13.76 -12.04 1.92
C LEU A 573 -12.84 -12.02 0.69
N ASP A 574 -12.04 -10.96 0.52
CA ASP A 574 -11.11 -10.77 -0.61
C ASP A 574 -9.84 -11.63 -0.41
N TYR A 575 -9.99 -12.94 -0.63
CA TYR A 575 -8.93 -13.93 -0.41
C TYR A 575 -9.00 -15.06 -1.45
N PRO A 576 -7.88 -15.41 -2.12
CA PRO A 576 -7.87 -16.41 -3.21
C PRO A 576 -7.94 -17.87 -2.75
N GLY A 577 -7.86 -18.14 -1.45
CA GLY A 577 -7.91 -19.50 -0.89
C GLY A 577 -9.12 -19.71 0.01
N VAL A 578 -9.16 -20.88 0.66
CA VAL A 578 -10.18 -21.22 1.66
C VAL A 578 -9.64 -22.28 2.63
N GLY A 579 -10.21 -22.40 3.82
CA GLY A 579 -9.80 -23.45 4.77
C GLY A 579 -9.99 -24.87 4.23
N PRO A 580 -9.06 -25.81 4.48
CA PRO A 580 -9.08 -27.15 3.88
C PRO A 580 -10.28 -28.00 4.34
N GLU A 581 -10.83 -27.75 5.53
CA GLU A 581 -12.02 -28.45 6.01
C GLU A 581 -13.27 -28.04 5.21
N HIS A 582 -13.34 -26.79 4.73
CA HIS A 582 -14.40 -26.36 3.82
C HIS A 582 -14.29 -27.01 2.44
N ALA A 583 -13.07 -27.15 1.91
CA ALA A 583 -12.79 -27.89 0.69
C ALA A 583 -13.26 -29.36 0.80
N TRP A 584 -12.97 -30.01 1.92
CA TRP A 584 -13.49 -31.36 2.20
C TRP A 584 -15.02 -31.41 2.33
N LEU A 585 -15.63 -30.45 3.03
CA LEU A 585 -17.08 -30.36 3.16
C LEU A 585 -17.78 -30.17 1.81
N LYS A 586 -17.15 -29.44 0.87
CA LYS A 586 -17.62 -29.32 -0.51
C LYS A 586 -17.53 -30.65 -1.26
N ASP A 587 -16.35 -31.27 -1.29
CA ASP A 587 -16.10 -32.49 -2.07
C ASP A 587 -16.89 -33.69 -1.55
N SER A 588 -17.13 -33.76 -0.24
CA SER A 588 -17.98 -34.78 0.37
C SER A 588 -19.48 -34.53 0.15
N GLY A 589 -19.87 -33.38 -0.40
CA GLY A 589 -21.26 -32.96 -0.56
C GLY A 589 -21.96 -32.63 0.76
N ARG A 590 -21.21 -32.46 1.86
CA ARG A 590 -21.80 -32.17 3.18
C ARG A 590 -22.23 -30.72 3.33
N ALA A 591 -21.50 -29.78 2.71
CA ALA A 591 -21.87 -28.36 2.69
C ALA A 591 -22.01 -27.87 1.24
N GLU A 592 -22.96 -26.98 1.04
CA GLU A 592 -23.19 -26.28 -0.22
C GLU A 592 -22.55 -24.90 -0.16
N TYR A 593 -21.93 -24.47 -1.26
CA TYR A 593 -21.30 -23.15 -1.36
C TYR A 593 -21.92 -22.37 -2.51
N THR A 594 -22.33 -21.15 -2.22
CA THR A 594 -22.95 -20.22 -3.17
C THR A 594 -22.24 -18.88 -3.11
N VAL A 595 -22.55 -17.97 -4.03
CA VAL A 595 -21.90 -16.67 -4.16
C VAL A 595 -22.91 -15.54 -3.99
N ALA A 596 -22.48 -14.44 -3.39
CA ALA A 596 -23.19 -13.16 -3.44
C ALA A 596 -22.29 -12.08 -4.04
N THR A 597 -22.75 -11.41 -5.08
CA THR A 597 -22.05 -10.27 -5.71
C THR A 597 -21.98 -9.05 -4.79
N ASP A 598 -21.14 -8.07 -5.12
CA ASP A 598 -21.03 -6.82 -4.37
C ASP A 598 -22.37 -6.08 -4.27
N GLU A 599 -23.17 -6.11 -5.34
CA GLU A 599 -24.51 -5.55 -5.33
C GLU A 599 -25.41 -6.27 -4.33
N GLU A 600 -25.41 -7.60 -4.37
CA GLU A 600 -26.20 -8.43 -3.48
C GLU A 600 -25.79 -8.25 -2.02
N ALA A 601 -24.49 -8.15 -1.74
CA ALA A 601 -23.96 -7.83 -0.42
C ALA A 601 -24.46 -6.45 0.05
N LEU A 602 -24.43 -5.42 -0.81
CA LEU A 602 -24.97 -4.10 -0.48
C LEU A 602 -26.48 -4.12 -0.25
N ARG A 603 -27.23 -4.95 -1.00
CA ARG A 603 -28.66 -5.18 -0.75
C ARG A 603 -28.85 -5.85 0.61
N GLY A 604 -28.05 -6.84 0.96
CA GLY A 604 -28.04 -7.49 2.29
C GLY A 604 -27.74 -6.50 3.42
N PHE A 605 -26.74 -5.63 3.23
CA PHE A 605 -26.35 -4.60 4.18
C PHE A 605 -27.51 -3.62 4.44
N ARG A 606 -28.10 -3.08 3.35
CA ARG A 606 -29.26 -2.19 3.40
C ARG A 606 -30.43 -2.87 4.10
N LEU A 607 -30.72 -4.12 3.71
CA LEU A 607 -31.89 -4.86 4.15
C LEU A 607 -31.87 -5.05 5.67
N LEU A 608 -30.76 -5.55 6.23
CA LEU A 608 -30.65 -5.73 7.68
C LEU A 608 -30.69 -4.39 8.42
N THR A 609 -30.01 -3.37 7.89
CA THR A 609 -29.98 -2.02 8.48
C THR A 609 -31.38 -1.41 8.56
N GLN A 610 -32.16 -1.45 7.48
CA GLN A 610 -33.47 -0.79 7.42
C GLN A 610 -34.62 -1.61 8.04
N LYS A 611 -34.50 -2.94 8.10
CA LYS A 611 -35.57 -3.82 8.59
C LYS A 611 -35.38 -4.25 10.03
N GLU A 612 -34.15 -4.40 10.49
CA GLU A 612 -33.85 -4.86 11.85
C GLU A 612 -33.06 -3.84 12.67
N GLY A 613 -32.62 -2.71 12.08
CA GLY A 613 -31.84 -1.69 12.80
C GLY A 613 -30.45 -2.16 13.20
N ILE A 614 -29.93 -3.19 12.55
CA ILE A 614 -28.60 -3.77 12.80
C ILE A 614 -27.73 -3.44 11.60
N ILE A 615 -26.56 -2.81 11.83
CA ILE A 615 -25.58 -2.51 10.78
C ILE A 615 -24.60 -3.70 10.68
N PRO A 616 -24.75 -4.61 9.70
CA PRO A 616 -23.88 -5.77 9.55
C PRO A 616 -22.52 -5.38 8.98
N ALA A 617 -21.49 -6.16 9.27
CA ALA A 617 -20.28 -6.11 8.45
C ALA A 617 -20.59 -6.50 6.99
N LEU A 618 -19.86 -5.94 6.02
CA LEU A 618 -20.04 -6.30 4.60
C LEU A 618 -19.82 -7.80 4.35
N GLU A 619 -18.94 -8.45 5.10
CA GLU A 619 -18.72 -9.90 5.08
C GLU A 619 -20.04 -10.63 5.41
N SER A 620 -20.67 -10.28 6.53
CA SER A 620 -21.92 -10.91 6.99
C SER A 620 -23.09 -10.57 6.06
N SER A 621 -23.04 -9.43 5.39
CA SER A 621 -24.08 -8.98 4.46
C SER A 621 -24.26 -9.90 3.26
N HIS A 622 -23.18 -10.57 2.81
CA HIS A 622 -23.23 -11.62 1.79
C HIS A 622 -24.13 -12.78 2.25
N ALA A 623 -23.89 -13.27 3.47
CA ALA A 623 -24.68 -14.36 4.07
C ALA A 623 -26.14 -13.94 4.30
N ILE A 624 -26.39 -12.71 4.74
CA ILE A 624 -27.74 -12.17 4.96
C ILE A 624 -28.55 -12.17 3.66
N TRP A 625 -27.97 -11.70 2.55
CA TRP A 625 -28.70 -11.65 1.29
C TRP A 625 -29.10 -13.04 0.81
N LYS A 626 -28.16 -14.00 0.76
CA LYS A 626 -28.47 -15.36 0.32
C LYS A 626 -29.41 -16.08 1.27
N ALA A 627 -29.25 -15.91 2.58
CA ALA A 627 -30.17 -16.45 3.57
C ALA A 627 -31.61 -15.93 3.36
N PHE A 628 -31.77 -14.64 3.06
CA PHE A 628 -33.07 -14.05 2.77
C PHE A 628 -33.69 -14.62 1.49
N GLU A 629 -32.91 -14.87 0.44
CA GLU A 629 -33.39 -15.54 -0.78
C GLU A 629 -33.80 -16.99 -0.50
N ILE A 630 -32.98 -17.75 0.22
CA ILE A 630 -33.25 -19.14 0.58
C ILE A 630 -34.52 -19.23 1.43
N ALA A 631 -34.67 -18.38 2.43
CA ALA A 631 -35.82 -18.39 3.33
C ALA A 631 -37.15 -18.23 2.59
N LYS A 632 -37.21 -17.45 1.49
CA LYS A 632 -38.41 -17.30 0.64
C LYS A 632 -38.88 -18.61 -0.01
N THR A 633 -37.95 -19.54 -0.25
CA THR A 633 -38.23 -20.83 -0.88
C THR A 633 -38.56 -21.93 0.12
N MET A 634 -38.41 -21.65 1.41
CA MET A 634 -38.64 -22.58 2.51
C MET A 634 -40.02 -22.40 3.13
N SER A 635 -40.49 -23.42 3.84
CA SER A 635 -41.79 -23.37 4.52
C SER A 635 -41.75 -22.51 5.80
N PRO A 636 -42.82 -21.78 6.15
CA PRO A 636 -42.87 -20.92 7.36
C PRO A 636 -42.66 -21.60 8.72
N ASP A 637 -42.76 -22.92 8.80
CA ASP A 637 -42.48 -23.72 10.00
C ASP A 637 -41.00 -24.10 10.16
N GLN A 638 -40.21 -23.91 9.11
CA GLN A 638 -38.78 -24.15 9.10
C GLN A 638 -37.99 -22.97 9.68
N ASP A 639 -36.79 -23.27 10.14
CA ASP A 639 -35.91 -22.34 10.83
C ASP A 639 -34.53 -22.29 10.14
N LEU A 640 -34.09 -21.09 9.76
CA LEU A 640 -32.79 -20.81 9.15
C LEU A 640 -31.99 -19.91 10.09
N VAL A 641 -30.75 -20.30 10.42
CA VAL A 641 -29.83 -19.49 11.25
C VAL A 641 -28.72 -18.91 10.39
N VAL A 642 -28.46 -17.62 10.53
CA VAL A 642 -27.35 -16.89 9.87
C VAL A 642 -26.32 -16.49 10.92
N CYS A 643 -25.05 -16.84 10.69
CA CYS A 643 -23.95 -16.29 11.47
C CYS A 643 -23.71 -14.82 11.09
N LEU A 644 -24.12 -13.89 11.95
CA LEU A 644 -23.83 -12.47 11.81
C LEU A 644 -22.42 -12.20 12.36
N SER A 645 -21.42 -12.55 11.54
CA SER A 645 -20.01 -12.73 11.93
C SER A 645 -19.30 -11.50 12.53
N GLY A 646 -19.86 -10.30 12.32
CA GLY A 646 -19.29 -9.02 12.77
C GLY A 646 -20.19 -7.83 12.47
N ARG A 647 -19.94 -6.71 13.15
CA ARG A 647 -20.65 -5.43 12.97
C ARG A 647 -20.00 -4.52 11.92
N GLY A 648 -20.83 -3.70 11.28
CA GLY A 648 -20.45 -2.89 10.13
C GLY A 648 -19.88 -1.51 10.40
N ASP A 649 -19.55 -1.16 11.65
CA ASP A 649 -18.96 0.15 11.97
C ASP A 649 -17.75 0.48 11.10
N LYS A 650 -16.90 -0.54 10.85
CA LYS A 650 -15.71 -0.43 9.99
C LYS A 650 -16.03 -0.15 8.52
N ASP A 651 -17.23 -0.51 8.08
CA ASP A 651 -17.65 -0.43 6.68
C ASP A 651 -18.43 0.86 6.40
N VAL A 652 -18.88 1.60 7.43
CA VAL A 652 -19.74 2.79 7.25
C VAL A 652 -19.06 3.86 6.39
N GLU A 653 -17.76 4.10 6.57
CA GLU A 653 -17.02 5.08 5.77
C GLU A 653 -16.96 4.64 4.30
N GLN A 654 -16.57 3.39 4.04
CA GLN A 654 -16.56 2.80 2.70
C GLN A 654 -17.96 2.83 2.05
N ILE A 655 -19.00 2.49 2.80
CA ILE A 655 -20.39 2.57 2.35
C ILE A 655 -20.76 4.02 2.03
N SER A 656 -20.39 4.99 2.86
CA SER A 656 -20.66 6.41 2.61
C SER A 656 -20.01 6.91 1.32
N GLU A 657 -18.80 6.43 1.00
CA GLU A 657 -18.10 6.77 -0.25
C GLU A 657 -18.72 6.07 -1.48
N LEU A 658 -19.15 4.82 -1.32
CA LEU A 658 -19.69 4.00 -2.41
C LEU A 658 -21.17 4.27 -2.69
N LEU A 659 -21.95 4.66 -1.69
CA LEU A 659 -23.41 4.81 -1.81
C LEU A 659 -23.83 5.75 -2.94
N PRO A 660 -23.15 6.90 -3.22
CA PRO A 660 -23.47 7.73 -4.38
C PRO A 660 -23.41 6.99 -5.73
N LYS A 661 -22.52 5.99 -5.88
CA LYS A 661 -22.42 5.15 -7.08
C LYS A 661 -23.56 4.14 -7.18
N TRP A 662 -24.03 3.64 -6.05
CA TRP A 662 -25.00 2.54 -5.97
C TRP A 662 -26.44 2.97 -5.65
N ALA A 663 -26.65 4.23 -5.27
CA ALA A 663 -27.93 4.72 -4.74
C ALA A 663 -29.12 4.42 -5.65
N ASP A 664 -28.99 4.70 -6.95
CA ASP A 664 -30.06 4.45 -7.93
C ASP A 664 -30.33 2.95 -8.10
N LYS A 665 -29.28 2.14 -8.21
CA LYS A 665 -29.39 0.68 -8.41
C LYS A 665 -29.99 -0.03 -7.19
N LEU A 666 -29.62 0.46 -6.00
CA LEU A 666 -30.07 -0.07 -4.73
C LEU A 666 -31.37 0.56 -4.26
N ASP A 667 -31.92 1.60 -4.91
CA ASP A 667 -33.01 2.44 -4.39
C ASP A 667 -32.75 2.88 -2.94
N TRP A 668 -31.54 3.39 -2.68
CA TRP A 668 -31.08 3.72 -1.34
C TRP A 668 -30.45 5.11 -1.29
N HIS A 669 -31.31 6.11 -1.11
CA HIS A 669 -30.92 7.52 -1.05
C HIS A 669 -30.82 7.99 0.40
N VAL A 670 -29.60 7.97 0.97
CA VAL A 670 -29.32 8.57 2.28
C VAL A 670 -28.91 10.03 2.06
N SER A 671 -29.73 10.98 2.50
CA SER A 671 -29.41 12.42 2.41
C SER A 671 -28.31 12.80 3.41
N PRO A 672 -27.29 13.58 3.01
CA PRO A 672 -26.26 14.06 3.93
C PRO A 672 -26.74 15.25 4.79
N ARG A 673 -27.82 15.09 5.58
CA ARG A 673 -28.27 16.13 6.54
C ARG A 673 -28.67 15.54 7.89
N HIS A 674 -28.29 16.28 8.94
CA HIS A 674 -28.70 16.25 10.37
C HIS A 674 -27.64 15.79 11.38
N LEU A 675 -26.70 16.69 11.72
CA LEU A 675 -26.27 16.87 13.12
C LEU A 675 -27.17 17.97 13.73
N PRO A 676 -27.88 17.74 14.85
CA PRO A 676 -28.79 18.74 15.43
C PRO A 676 -28.16 19.62 16.53
N HIS A 677 -28.43 20.92 16.40
CA HIS A 677 -28.85 21.89 17.43
C HIS A 677 -27.91 22.21 18.60
N ASN A 678 -27.00 23.16 18.35
CA ASN A 678 -26.97 24.44 19.08
C ASN A 678 -26.32 25.48 18.15
N ILE A 679 -26.84 26.70 18.14
CA ILE A 679 -26.65 27.76 17.13
C ILE A 679 -27.66 27.65 15.98
N GLN A 680 -28.95 27.64 16.32
CA GLN A 680 -30.04 27.94 15.40
C GLN A 680 -30.97 28.97 16.05
N ALA A 681 -30.44 30.16 16.25
CA ALA A 681 -31.25 31.37 16.33
C ALA A 681 -30.47 32.43 15.58
N MET A 682 -31.12 33.06 14.61
CA MET A 682 -30.59 34.06 13.68
C MET A 682 -29.82 33.46 12.50
N VAL A 683 -30.55 33.22 11.42
CA VAL A 683 -30.33 33.70 10.06
C VAL A 683 -31.13 32.76 9.16
N SER A 684 -32.40 33.12 9.00
CA SER A 684 -33.26 32.60 7.95
C SER A 684 -32.87 33.25 6.64
N GLU A 685 -32.23 32.52 5.72
CA GLU A 685 -32.06 32.95 4.33
C GLU A 685 -32.27 31.81 3.32
N PRO A 686 -32.71 32.14 2.08
CA PRO A 686 -33.47 31.24 1.24
C PRO A 686 -32.59 30.24 0.47
N ARG A 687 -33.16 29.05 0.25
CA ARG A 687 -32.60 27.97 -0.58
C ARG A 687 -32.43 28.44 -2.03
N ASN A 688 -31.20 28.70 -2.47
CA ASN A 688 -30.80 28.66 -3.88
C ASN A 688 -29.54 27.80 -4.02
N ALA A 689 -29.69 26.49 -3.83
CA ALA A 689 -28.60 25.52 -3.97
C ALA A 689 -28.53 25.02 -5.42
N VAL A 690 -27.73 25.69 -6.25
CA VAL A 690 -27.17 25.06 -7.46
C VAL A 690 -25.93 24.28 -6.99
N ALA A 691 -26.06 22.95 -6.93
CA ALA A 691 -24.95 22.06 -6.56
C ALA A 691 -23.90 22.06 -7.70
N HIS A 692 -22.83 22.83 -7.54
CA HIS A 692 -21.72 22.84 -8.49
C HIS A 692 -20.74 21.71 -8.14
N ARG A 693 -20.91 20.53 -8.75
CA ARG A 693 -20.00 19.36 -8.64
C ARG A 693 -18.50 19.70 -8.70
N GLY A 694 -18.12 20.77 -9.43
CA GLY A 694 -16.74 21.27 -9.47
C GLY A 694 -16.22 21.86 -8.15
N VAL A 695 -17.09 22.52 -7.37
CA VAL A 695 -16.77 23.07 -6.04
C VAL A 695 -16.46 21.93 -5.07
N ASP A 696 -17.29 20.89 -5.05
CA ASP A 696 -17.10 19.73 -4.15
C ASP A 696 -15.83 18.92 -4.49
N ILE A 697 -15.53 18.77 -5.78
CA ILE A 697 -14.29 18.10 -6.25
C ILE A 697 -13.06 18.87 -5.79
N LEU A 698 -13.04 20.20 -5.96
CA LEU A 698 -11.93 21.04 -5.54
C LEU A 698 -11.81 21.09 -4.02
N ALA A 699 -12.92 21.27 -3.29
CA ALA A 699 -12.94 21.23 -1.82
C ALA A 699 -12.41 19.88 -1.29
N SER A 700 -12.78 18.76 -1.91
CA SER A 700 -12.27 17.44 -1.53
C SER A 700 -10.77 17.27 -1.84
N LYS A 701 -10.29 17.87 -2.93
CA LYS A 701 -8.85 17.90 -3.26
C LYS A 701 -8.07 18.75 -2.25
N LEU A 702 -8.60 19.90 -1.84
CA LEU A 702 -8.03 20.77 -0.80
C LEU A 702 -8.03 20.07 0.58
N ARG A 703 -9.12 19.40 0.96
CA ARG A 703 -9.21 18.60 2.21
C ARG A 703 -8.22 17.44 2.23
N ARG A 704 -8.02 16.74 1.11
CA ARG A 704 -6.98 15.69 1.01
C ARG A 704 -5.57 16.25 1.22
N ARG A 705 -5.29 17.44 0.69
CA ARG A 705 -4.02 18.16 0.96
C ARG A 705 -3.89 18.59 2.43
N ARG A 706 -5.01 18.78 3.15
CA ARG A 706 -5.07 19.08 4.59
C ARG A 706 -4.92 17.84 5.49
N LEU A 707 -5.48 16.71 5.08
CA LEU A 707 -5.53 15.44 5.84
C LEU A 707 -4.27 14.59 5.69
N ALA A 708 -3.52 14.74 4.59
CA ALA A 708 -2.10 14.40 4.62
C ALA A 708 -1.47 15.20 5.76
N ILE A 709 -0.73 14.57 6.68
CA ILE A 709 -0.17 15.10 7.96
C ILE A 709 0.60 16.44 7.83
N THR A 710 0.74 16.99 6.64
CA THR A 710 1.59 18.10 6.27
C THR A 710 1.12 19.49 6.72
N ARG A 711 -0.16 19.75 7.05
CA ARG A 711 -0.68 21.08 7.48
C ARG A 711 -0.17 22.30 6.65
N GLN A 712 0.34 22.09 5.44
CA GLN A 712 1.27 22.97 4.71
C GLN A 712 0.57 24.08 3.91
N ILE A 713 1.19 25.27 3.89
CA ILE A 713 0.87 26.38 2.97
C ILE A 713 1.41 26.11 1.56
N VAL A 714 0.59 25.72 0.58
CA VAL A 714 1.10 25.39 -0.77
C VAL A 714 1.28 26.61 -1.68
N GLY A 715 0.39 27.61 -1.62
CA GLY A 715 0.57 28.91 -2.29
C GLY A 715 0.86 28.81 -3.80
N SER A 716 0.29 27.82 -4.50
CA SER A 716 0.70 27.46 -5.87
C SER A 716 -0.19 28.04 -6.95
N ARG A 717 0.39 28.33 -8.13
CA ARG A 717 -0.34 28.75 -9.33
C ARG A 717 -1.43 27.74 -9.71
N ALA A 718 -1.14 26.44 -9.58
CA ALA A 718 -2.09 25.39 -9.93
C ALA A 718 -3.35 25.44 -9.05
N THR A 719 -3.20 25.71 -7.76
CA THR A 719 -4.35 25.89 -6.85
C THR A 719 -5.18 27.12 -7.24
N ALA A 720 -4.54 28.24 -7.56
CA ALA A 720 -5.22 29.46 -8.02
C ALA A 720 -6.01 29.22 -9.33
N LEU A 721 -5.39 28.54 -10.31
CA LEU A 721 -6.03 28.19 -11.58
C LEU A 721 -7.25 27.27 -11.38
N GLU A 722 -7.12 26.23 -10.56
CA GLU A 722 -8.24 25.33 -10.25
C GLU A 722 -9.39 26.08 -9.58
N THR A 723 -9.08 27.00 -8.66
CA THR A 723 -10.07 27.86 -7.99
C THR A 723 -10.80 28.74 -9.00
N LEU A 724 -10.06 29.40 -9.88
CA LEU A 724 -10.61 30.30 -10.90
C LEU A 724 -11.49 29.56 -11.92
N LEU A 725 -11.08 28.36 -12.35
CA LEU A 725 -11.87 27.52 -13.24
C LEU A 725 -13.20 27.10 -12.60
N VAL A 726 -13.20 26.79 -11.30
CA VAL A 726 -14.43 26.49 -10.55
C VAL A 726 -15.32 27.72 -10.46
N LEU A 727 -14.77 28.89 -10.11
CA LEU A 727 -15.53 30.14 -10.04
C LEU A 727 -16.15 30.52 -11.40
N ARG A 728 -15.40 30.35 -12.49
CA ARG A 728 -15.90 30.55 -13.87
C ARG A 728 -17.10 29.66 -14.15
N GLN A 729 -17.04 28.38 -13.80
CA GLN A 729 -18.15 27.44 -13.97
C GLN A 729 -19.36 27.80 -13.11
N VAL A 730 -19.13 28.31 -11.90
CA VAL A 730 -20.18 28.79 -11.00
C VAL A 730 -20.89 29.98 -11.63
N ILE A 731 -20.16 31.02 -12.04
CA ILE A 731 -20.72 32.25 -12.60
C ILE A 731 -21.47 31.97 -13.91
N ALA A 732 -20.95 31.10 -14.78
CA ALA A 732 -21.62 30.73 -16.03
C ALA A 732 -23.00 30.11 -15.78
N LYS A 733 -23.13 29.28 -14.74
CA LYS A 733 -24.34 28.50 -14.42
C LYS A 733 -25.25 29.17 -13.37
N ALA A 734 -24.76 30.16 -12.63
CA ALA A 734 -25.52 30.87 -11.61
C ALA A 734 -26.72 31.59 -12.21
N ARG A 735 -27.85 31.57 -11.49
CA ARG A 735 -29.02 32.41 -11.79
C ARG A 735 -29.05 33.53 -10.74
N PHE A 736 -29.12 34.78 -11.19
CA PHE A 736 -29.13 35.97 -10.34
C PHE A 736 -29.82 37.12 -11.08
N SER A 737 -30.58 37.92 -10.33
CA SER A 737 -31.34 39.07 -10.86
C SER A 737 -30.75 40.42 -10.47
N ASN A 738 -29.73 40.44 -9.61
CA ASN A 738 -29.01 41.64 -9.15
C ASN A 738 -27.56 41.28 -8.74
N LEU A 739 -26.73 42.30 -8.50
CA LEU A 739 -25.32 42.11 -8.12
C LEU A 739 -25.16 41.38 -6.79
N GLU A 740 -25.98 41.72 -5.78
CA GLU A 740 -25.87 41.19 -4.42
C GLU A 740 -26.06 39.67 -4.38
N GLN A 741 -27.00 39.14 -5.15
CA GLN A 741 -27.20 37.70 -5.31
C GLN A 741 -25.97 37.01 -5.90
N LEU A 742 -25.33 37.59 -6.92
CA LEU A 742 -24.12 37.04 -7.52
C LEU A 742 -22.95 37.05 -6.53
N VAL A 743 -22.74 38.17 -5.83
CA VAL A 743 -21.70 38.29 -4.80
C VAL A 743 -21.91 37.25 -3.69
N THR A 744 -23.15 37.04 -3.26
CA THR A 744 -23.50 36.04 -2.23
C THR A 744 -23.17 34.62 -2.68
N ILE A 745 -23.47 34.27 -3.94
CA ILE A 745 -23.12 32.96 -4.52
C ILE A 745 -21.59 32.74 -4.50
N ILE A 746 -20.82 33.74 -4.92
CA ILE A 746 -19.36 33.63 -5.00
C ILE A 746 -18.71 33.62 -3.62
N ARG A 747 -19.21 34.42 -2.67
CA ARG A 747 -18.77 34.36 -1.25
C ARG A 747 -19.04 32.99 -0.63
N SER A 748 -20.21 32.39 -0.88
CA SER A 748 -20.57 31.07 -0.39
C SER A 748 -19.64 29.96 -0.92
N VAL A 749 -19.34 30.00 -2.23
CA VAL A 749 -18.36 29.08 -2.84
C VAL A 749 -16.96 29.32 -2.28
N GLY A 750 -16.55 30.58 -2.16
CA GLY A 750 -15.26 30.96 -1.58
C GLY A 750 -15.07 30.43 -0.17
N ARG A 751 -16.06 30.65 0.71
CA ARG A 751 -16.05 30.14 2.09
C ARG A 751 -15.90 28.62 2.13
N THR A 752 -16.64 27.90 1.29
CA THR A 752 -16.54 26.43 1.18
C THR A 752 -15.12 25.97 0.80
N LEU A 753 -14.49 26.66 -0.16
CA LEU A 753 -13.14 26.32 -0.62
C LEU A 753 -12.06 26.71 0.40
N VAL A 754 -12.20 27.82 1.10
CA VAL A 754 -11.27 28.26 2.15
C VAL A 754 -11.36 27.36 3.38
N GLU A 755 -12.56 26.98 3.83
CA GLU A 755 -12.76 26.05 4.95
C GLU A 755 -12.17 24.66 4.69
N ALA A 756 -12.13 24.24 3.42
CA ALA A 756 -11.51 22.99 3.01
C ALA A 756 -10.01 22.95 3.32
N GLN A 757 -9.30 24.08 3.21
CA GLN A 757 -7.91 24.23 3.64
C GLN A 757 -7.59 25.69 4.05
N PRO A 758 -7.80 26.07 5.33
CA PRO A 758 -7.70 27.48 5.78
C PRO A 758 -6.31 28.11 5.61
N LYS A 759 -5.25 27.29 5.55
CA LYS A 759 -3.86 27.75 5.36
C LYS A 759 -3.47 27.96 3.89
N GLU A 760 -4.35 27.60 2.95
CA GLU A 760 -4.11 27.82 1.52
C GLU A 760 -4.64 29.20 1.10
N HIS A 761 -3.82 30.23 1.32
CA HIS A 761 -4.19 31.62 1.06
C HIS A 761 -4.45 31.92 -0.42
N SER A 762 -3.88 31.16 -1.36
CA SER A 762 -4.09 31.39 -2.79
C SER A 762 -5.56 31.19 -3.22
N VAL A 763 -6.33 30.39 -2.48
CA VAL A 763 -7.77 30.19 -2.72
C VAL A 763 -8.55 31.46 -2.39
N GLY A 764 -8.41 31.96 -1.15
CA GLY A 764 -9.10 33.17 -0.70
C GLY A 764 -8.72 34.42 -1.51
N ASN A 765 -7.44 34.55 -1.87
CA ASN A 765 -6.96 35.64 -2.73
C ASN A 765 -7.59 35.60 -4.12
N THR A 766 -7.68 34.41 -4.72
CA THR A 766 -8.30 34.24 -6.05
C THR A 766 -9.80 34.60 -6.01
N VAL A 767 -10.50 34.20 -4.94
CA VAL A 767 -11.92 34.55 -4.74
C VAL A 767 -12.11 36.07 -4.62
N ARG A 768 -11.29 36.74 -3.81
CA ARG A 768 -11.32 38.20 -3.66
C ARG A 768 -11.06 38.93 -4.97
N LYS A 769 -10.07 38.50 -5.75
CA LYS A 769 -9.77 39.09 -7.06
C LYS A 769 -10.96 38.95 -8.03
N VAL A 770 -11.64 37.81 -8.03
CA VAL A 770 -12.87 37.63 -8.83
C VAL A 770 -14.00 38.54 -8.36
N LEU A 771 -14.21 38.67 -7.04
CA LEU A 771 -15.23 39.57 -6.48
C LEU A 771 -14.95 41.04 -6.85
N HIS A 772 -13.69 41.46 -6.81
CA HIS A 772 -13.27 42.80 -7.23
C HIS A 772 -13.64 43.08 -8.70
N HIS A 773 -13.23 42.20 -9.62
CA HIS A 773 -13.58 42.34 -11.04
C HIS A 773 -15.09 42.32 -11.29
N ILE A 774 -15.86 41.51 -10.55
CA ILE A 774 -17.33 41.51 -10.64
C ILE A 774 -17.90 42.90 -10.31
N ARG A 775 -17.40 43.55 -9.24
CA ARG A 775 -17.86 44.89 -8.85
C ARG A 775 -17.42 45.95 -9.85
N GLU A 776 -16.18 45.91 -10.33
CA GLU A 776 -15.67 46.87 -11.33
C GLU A 776 -16.48 46.84 -12.63
N GLU A 777 -16.71 45.66 -13.18
CA GLU A 777 -17.46 45.50 -14.44
C GLU A 777 -18.94 45.90 -14.26
N TYR A 778 -19.54 45.57 -13.12
CA TYR A 778 -20.89 46.07 -12.80
C TYR A 778 -20.94 47.60 -12.75
N HIS A 779 -19.99 48.25 -12.06
CA HIS A 779 -19.93 49.71 -11.98
C HIS A 779 -19.66 50.35 -13.34
N ALA A 780 -18.81 49.75 -14.18
CA ALA A 780 -18.58 50.22 -15.55
C ALA A 780 -19.85 50.13 -16.41
N ALA A 781 -20.60 49.02 -16.27
CA ALA A 781 -21.84 48.80 -17.02
C ALA A 781 -23.02 49.65 -16.54
N THR A 782 -23.01 50.11 -15.28
CA THR A 782 -24.09 50.93 -14.67
C THR A 782 -23.82 52.44 -14.67
N ARG A 783 -22.55 52.89 -14.75
CA ARG A 783 -22.18 54.32 -14.84
C ARG A 783 -22.67 55.05 -16.11
N GLY A 784 -23.37 54.36 -17.02
CA GLY A 784 -24.15 54.99 -18.09
C GLY A 784 -25.33 55.85 -17.60
N SER A 785 -25.67 55.87 -16.30
CA SER A 785 -26.89 56.53 -15.80
C SER A 785 -26.74 57.64 -14.74
N SER A 786 -25.55 58.16 -14.40
CA SER A 786 -25.50 59.33 -13.49
C SER A 786 -24.27 60.23 -13.67
N THR A 787 -24.52 61.47 -14.07
CA THR A 787 -23.59 62.60 -14.04
C THR A 787 -23.30 63.07 -12.61
N THR A 788 -22.03 63.08 -12.19
CA THR A 788 -21.35 64.18 -11.46
C THR A 788 -19.88 63.82 -11.21
N ALA A 789 -19.01 64.84 -11.29
CA ALA A 789 -17.58 64.72 -11.53
C ALA A 789 -16.74 64.26 -10.33
N ALA A 790 -15.83 63.31 -10.55
CA ALA A 790 -14.58 63.11 -9.81
C ALA A 790 -13.49 62.53 -10.75
N LYS A 791 -12.23 62.88 -10.50
CA LYS A 791 -11.05 62.89 -11.39
C LYS A 791 -10.74 61.57 -12.16
N PRO A 792 -10.11 61.65 -13.35
CA PRO A 792 -9.82 60.50 -14.19
C PRO A 792 -8.53 59.78 -13.76
N THR A 793 -8.64 58.64 -13.08
CA THR A 793 -7.53 57.70 -12.91
C THR A 793 -8.02 56.26 -13.03
N ALA A 794 -8.45 55.87 -14.24
CA ALA A 794 -8.56 54.46 -14.61
C ALA A 794 -8.23 54.33 -16.10
N PHE A 795 -6.97 54.07 -16.38
CA PHE A 795 -6.50 53.64 -17.69
C PHE A 795 -7.06 52.22 -17.92
N SER A 796 -7.93 52.06 -18.92
CA SER A 796 -8.39 50.74 -19.35
C SER A 796 -7.22 49.95 -19.97
N ILE A 797 -6.85 48.85 -19.33
CA ILE A 797 -5.71 47.97 -19.67
C ILE A 797 -5.89 47.30 -21.04
N SER A 798 -7.13 47.09 -21.50
CA SER A 798 -7.43 46.49 -22.80
C SER A 798 -6.90 47.32 -23.98
N LYS A 799 -6.72 48.64 -23.81
CA LYS A 799 -6.25 49.52 -24.90
C LYS A 799 -4.73 49.68 -24.98
N PHE A 800 -3.98 49.31 -23.93
CA PHE A 800 -2.52 49.50 -23.89
C PHE A 800 -1.73 48.20 -24.10
N VAL A 801 -2.29 47.04 -23.70
CA VAL A 801 -1.60 45.73 -23.80
C VAL A 801 -1.66 45.13 -25.22
N LEU A 802 -2.57 45.59 -26.09
CA LEU A 802 -2.78 45.02 -27.43
C LEU A 802 -1.97 45.67 -28.57
N GLN A 803 -1.09 46.64 -28.32
CA GLN A 803 -0.25 47.25 -29.38
C GLN A 803 1.06 46.49 -29.71
N GLY A 804 1.31 45.33 -29.08
CA GLY A 804 2.60 44.62 -29.21
C GLY A 804 2.64 43.30 -30.01
N GLN A 805 1.50 42.71 -30.41
CA GLN A 805 1.52 41.41 -31.12
C GLN A 805 0.46 41.34 -32.24
N PRO A 806 0.81 40.92 -33.47
CA PRO A 806 -0.16 40.74 -34.54
C PRO A 806 -0.87 39.40 -34.38
N ARG A 807 -2.03 39.37 -33.71
CA ARG A 807 -2.98 38.26 -33.84
C ARG A 807 -4.05 38.61 -34.87
N LYS A 808 -4.13 37.81 -35.93
CA LYS A 808 -5.28 37.78 -36.87
C LYS A 808 -6.51 37.29 -36.10
N HIS A 809 -7.31 38.20 -35.57
CA HIS A 809 -8.68 37.91 -35.17
C HIS A 809 -9.64 38.73 -36.03
N VAL A 810 -10.53 38.01 -36.71
CA VAL A 810 -11.72 38.55 -37.36
C VAL A 810 -12.56 39.21 -36.28
N ALA A 811 -12.78 40.52 -36.38
CA ALA A 811 -13.61 41.27 -35.47
C ALA A 811 -15.06 40.74 -35.53
N PRO A 812 -15.67 40.34 -34.41
CA PRO A 812 -17.11 40.21 -34.35
C PRO A 812 -17.74 41.59 -34.51
N GLN A 813 -18.79 41.70 -35.31
CA GLN A 813 -19.60 42.90 -35.44
C GLN A 813 -20.05 43.38 -34.06
N LYS A 814 -19.79 44.66 -33.76
CA LYS A 814 -20.42 45.37 -32.64
C LYS A 814 -21.93 45.35 -32.86
N ASN A 815 -22.64 44.51 -32.12
CA ASN A 815 -24.06 44.73 -31.89
C ASN A 815 -24.19 45.86 -30.87
N GLU A 816 -24.58 47.03 -31.37
CA GLU A 816 -25.18 48.08 -30.58
C GLU A 816 -26.46 47.54 -29.92
N SER A 817 -26.38 47.22 -28.64
CA SER A 817 -27.57 47.20 -27.78
C SER A 817 -27.20 47.90 -26.48
N SER A 818 -27.42 49.21 -26.48
CA SER A 818 -27.38 50.07 -25.29
C SER A 818 -28.61 49.80 -24.40
N GLY A 819 -28.77 48.57 -23.94
CA GLY A 819 -29.74 48.24 -22.91
C GLY A 819 -29.16 48.57 -21.55
N THR A 820 -29.72 49.56 -20.85
CA THR A 820 -29.41 49.80 -19.43
C THR A 820 -29.69 48.52 -18.65
N LEU A 821 -28.66 47.95 -18.00
CA LEU A 821 -28.81 46.78 -17.12
C LEU A 821 -29.82 47.12 -16.02
N ARG A 822 -30.95 46.42 -16.00
CA ARG A 822 -32.02 46.62 -15.02
C ARG A 822 -31.98 45.47 -14.03
N GLU A 823 -31.72 45.78 -12.77
CA GLU A 823 -31.78 44.79 -11.69
C GLU A 823 -33.24 44.44 -11.38
N ASN A 824 -33.48 43.17 -11.01
CA ASN A 824 -34.77 42.65 -10.56
C ASN A 824 -35.92 42.95 -11.53
N ASP A 825 -35.69 42.78 -12.84
CA ASP A 825 -36.73 42.97 -13.85
C ASP A 825 -37.88 41.94 -13.61
N PRO A 826 -39.11 42.42 -13.31
CA PRO A 826 -40.23 41.54 -13.00
C PRO A 826 -40.77 40.79 -14.22
N ASP A 827 -40.51 41.29 -15.44
CA ASP A 827 -40.95 40.68 -16.68
C ASP A 827 -39.92 39.66 -17.23
N ASP A 828 -38.64 39.83 -16.86
CA ASP A 828 -37.55 38.96 -17.31
C ASP A 828 -36.42 38.84 -16.25
N PRO A 829 -36.57 37.93 -15.27
CA PRO A 829 -35.65 37.80 -14.14
C PRO A 829 -34.20 37.46 -14.51
N ASP A 830 -33.98 36.90 -15.71
CA ASP A 830 -32.66 36.48 -16.20
C ASP A 830 -32.00 37.55 -17.10
N SER A 831 -32.71 38.65 -17.43
CA SER A 831 -32.21 39.73 -18.30
C SER A 831 -30.91 40.35 -17.78
N PHE A 832 -30.84 40.61 -16.47
CA PHE A 832 -29.66 41.12 -15.79
C PHE A 832 -28.46 40.17 -15.91
N ALA A 833 -28.66 38.89 -15.62
CA ALA A 833 -27.62 37.87 -15.77
C ALA A 833 -27.16 37.70 -17.23
N ARG A 834 -28.07 37.77 -18.20
CA ARG A 834 -27.70 37.66 -19.63
C ARG A 834 -26.87 38.84 -20.11
N GLY A 835 -27.11 40.05 -19.59
CA GLY A 835 -26.32 41.24 -19.90
C GLY A 835 -24.94 41.25 -19.24
N LEU A 836 -24.84 40.82 -17.98
CA LEU A 836 -23.60 40.92 -17.20
C LEU A 836 -22.65 39.71 -17.41
N LYS A 837 -23.16 38.50 -17.61
CA LYS A 837 -22.33 37.28 -17.74
C LYS A 837 -21.25 37.35 -18.82
N PRO A 838 -21.50 37.86 -20.04
CA PRO A 838 -20.45 37.93 -21.07
C PRO A 838 -19.25 38.78 -20.63
N VAL A 839 -19.53 39.93 -20.00
CA VAL A 839 -18.52 40.85 -19.48
C VAL A 839 -17.72 40.20 -18.34
N LEU A 840 -18.41 39.50 -17.42
CA LEU A 840 -17.75 38.77 -16.35
C LEU A 840 -16.89 37.60 -16.85
N MET A 841 -17.34 36.89 -17.90
CA MET A 841 -16.56 35.81 -18.49
C MET A 841 -15.28 36.32 -19.17
N GLU A 842 -15.33 37.50 -19.76
CA GLU A 842 -14.15 38.19 -20.33
C GLU A 842 -13.18 38.59 -19.20
N ALA A 843 -13.67 39.25 -18.15
CA ALA A 843 -12.83 39.63 -17.00
C ALA A 843 -12.19 38.41 -16.29
N ILE A 844 -12.92 37.31 -16.13
CA ILE A 844 -12.37 36.06 -15.56
C ILE A 844 -11.34 35.42 -16.51
N GLN A 845 -11.54 35.53 -17.82
CA GLN A 845 -10.58 35.06 -18.80
C GLN A 845 -9.29 35.88 -18.75
N ASP A 846 -9.37 37.20 -18.51
CA ASP A 846 -8.19 38.04 -18.30
C ASP A 846 -7.39 37.61 -17.06
N VAL A 847 -8.05 37.28 -15.95
CA VAL A 847 -7.37 36.74 -14.75
C VAL A 847 -6.77 35.35 -15.01
N LEU A 848 -7.42 34.52 -15.84
CA LEU A 848 -6.85 33.23 -16.27
C LEU A 848 -5.57 33.45 -17.08
N ASP A 849 -5.63 34.35 -18.06
CA ASP A 849 -4.49 34.68 -18.93
C ASP A 849 -3.33 35.31 -18.11
N GLU A 850 -3.63 36.13 -17.10
CA GLU A 850 -2.66 36.65 -16.13
C GLU A 850 -1.99 35.52 -15.34
N LEU A 851 -2.78 34.61 -14.74
CA LEU A 851 -2.24 33.46 -14.01
C LEU A 851 -1.44 32.52 -14.91
N GLU A 852 -1.81 32.40 -16.18
CA GLU A 852 -1.10 31.55 -17.15
C GLU A 852 0.26 32.14 -17.54
N THR A 853 0.31 33.46 -17.72
CA THR A 853 1.50 34.20 -18.14
C THR A 853 2.33 34.77 -16.97
N VAL A 854 1.93 34.50 -15.73
CA VAL A 854 2.55 35.06 -14.51
C VAL A 854 4.07 34.86 -14.45
N TYR A 855 4.56 33.68 -14.82
CA TYR A 855 6.00 33.39 -14.81
C TYR A 855 6.72 34.18 -15.90
N ASP A 856 6.17 34.26 -17.10
CA ASP A 856 6.75 35.01 -18.20
C ASP A 856 6.79 36.51 -17.90
N ASN A 857 5.72 37.05 -17.31
CA ASN A 857 5.62 38.47 -16.95
C ASN A 857 6.62 38.86 -15.87
N ILE A 858 6.77 38.05 -14.81
CA ILE A 858 7.80 38.27 -13.78
C ILE A 858 9.19 38.15 -14.40
N SER A 859 9.41 37.14 -15.24
CA SER A 859 10.71 36.84 -15.86
C SER A 859 11.16 37.87 -16.88
N LYS A 860 10.27 38.69 -17.45
CA LYS A 860 10.65 39.82 -18.32
C LYS A 860 11.53 40.84 -17.60
N ASN A 861 11.30 41.06 -16.32
CA ASN A 861 12.08 41.99 -15.49
C ASN A 861 13.44 41.42 -15.06
N ALA A 862 13.73 40.14 -15.35
CA ALA A 862 14.95 39.48 -14.86
C ALA A 862 16.23 40.18 -15.29
N LYS A 863 16.24 40.78 -16.48
CA LYS A 863 17.42 41.49 -17.03
C LYS A 863 17.71 42.82 -16.33
N ASP A 864 16.68 43.46 -15.81
CA ASP A 864 16.82 44.74 -15.10
C ASP A 864 17.25 44.53 -13.65
N HIS A 865 17.19 43.27 -13.17
CA HIS A 865 17.41 42.90 -11.79
C HIS A 865 18.51 41.85 -11.57
N ILE A 866 19.11 41.27 -12.60
CA ILE A 866 20.25 40.34 -12.50
C ILE A 866 21.39 40.85 -13.37
N HIS A 867 22.56 41.06 -12.76
CA HIS A 867 23.76 41.54 -13.43
C HIS A 867 24.83 40.44 -13.55
N SER A 868 25.74 40.59 -14.51
CA SER A 868 26.71 39.55 -14.89
C SER A 868 27.82 39.26 -13.86
N ASP A 869 27.98 40.13 -12.87
CA ASP A 869 28.93 40.01 -11.77
C ASP A 869 28.29 39.46 -10.48
N GLU A 870 27.03 39.01 -10.55
CA GLU A 870 26.28 38.62 -9.38
C GLU A 870 26.39 37.14 -9.01
N ILE A 871 26.94 36.86 -7.82
CA ILE A 871 26.83 35.56 -7.16
C ILE A 871 25.50 35.56 -6.41
N ILE A 872 24.53 34.87 -7.00
CA ILE A 872 23.17 34.78 -6.48
C ILE A 872 23.06 33.58 -5.54
N LEU A 873 22.40 33.76 -4.40
CA LEU A 873 21.94 32.65 -3.56
C LEU A 873 20.43 32.49 -3.70
N THR A 874 19.99 31.26 -3.95
CA THR A 874 18.58 30.87 -3.83
C THR A 874 18.44 29.60 -2.98
N LEU A 875 17.22 29.27 -2.58
CA LEU A 875 16.93 28.21 -1.61
C LEU A 875 15.77 27.34 -2.10
N GLY A 876 15.97 26.02 -2.07
CA GLY A 876 14.94 25.05 -2.46
C GLY A 876 14.50 25.17 -3.93
N MET A 877 13.24 24.81 -4.21
CA MET A 877 12.64 24.88 -5.55
C MET A 877 11.49 25.87 -5.58
N SER A 878 11.55 26.83 -6.52
CA SER A 878 10.47 27.77 -6.82
C SER A 878 10.38 27.97 -8.32
N LYS A 879 9.25 27.58 -8.92
CA LYS A 879 9.02 27.74 -10.37
C LYS A 879 9.11 29.20 -10.84
N THR A 880 8.72 30.15 -9.98
CA THR A 880 8.84 31.58 -10.29
C THR A 880 10.30 32.01 -10.35
N VAL A 881 11.10 31.61 -9.36
CA VAL A 881 12.53 31.96 -9.29
C VAL A 881 13.31 31.23 -10.39
N GLU A 882 12.97 29.98 -10.66
CA GLU A 882 13.55 29.19 -11.75
C GLU A 882 13.34 29.87 -13.11
N ALA A 883 12.09 30.24 -13.43
CA ALA A 883 11.77 30.94 -14.67
C ALA A 883 12.51 32.29 -14.77
N PHE A 884 12.58 33.03 -13.66
CA PHE A 884 13.26 34.31 -13.58
C PHE A 884 14.78 34.18 -13.86
N LEU A 885 15.44 33.21 -13.22
CA LEU A 885 16.87 32.92 -13.41
C LEU A 885 17.16 32.41 -14.83
N LYS A 886 16.30 31.54 -15.38
CA LYS A 886 16.42 31.08 -16.77
C LYS A 886 16.29 32.22 -17.77
N SER A 887 15.37 33.15 -17.54
CA SER A 887 15.18 34.32 -18.40
C SER A 887 16.39 35.26 -18.38
N ALA A 888 17.00 35.47 -17.22
CA ALA A 888 18.25 36.24 -17.12
C ALA A 888 19.41 35.62 -17.92
N ALA A 889 19.48 34.29 -17.99
CA ALA A 889 20.53 33.57 -18.71
C ALA A 889 20.37 33.57 -20.24
N HIS A 890 19.14 33.67 -20.77
CA HIS A 890 18.89 33.66 -22.22
C HIS A 890 19.16 35.04 -22.84
N LYS A 891 20.31 35.21 -23.52
CA LYS A 891 20.63 36.41 -24.31
C LYS A 891 19.90 36.42 -25.67
N PRO A 892 18.99 37.37 -25.95
CA PRO A 892 18.65 37.74 -27.32
C PRO A 892 19.62 38.83 -27.78
N HIS A 893 20.35 38.58 -28.86
CA HIS A 893 21.39 39.44 -29.47
C HIS A 893 22.83 39.24 -28.98
N ARG A 894 23.45 38.15 -29.44
CA ARG A 894 24.80 38.12 -30.07
C ARG A 894 25.03 36.70 -30.59
N ARG A 895 24.39 36.36 -31.71
CA ARG A 895 24.99 35.43 -32.67
C ARG A 895 26.08 36.26 -33.37
N GLU A 896 27.28 35.69 -33.49
CA GLU A 896 28.48 36.31 -34.09
C GLU A 896 29.30 37.18 -33.13
N GLN A 897 30.03 36.53 -32.22
CA GLN A 897 31.47 36.73 -32.03
C GLN A 897 31.99 35.94 -30.80
N ILE A 898 32.97 35.09 -31.08
CA ILE A 898 34.08 34.71 -30.19
C ILE A 898 33.79 33.64 -29.13
N ALA A 899 34.74 32.70 -29.07
CA ALA A 899 34.89 31.60 -28.13
C ALA A 899 35.06 32.07 -26.67
N PHE A 900 34.81 31.15 -25.73
CA PHE A 900 34.77 31.30 -24.26
C PHE A 900 33.51 32.00 -23.72
N LEU A 901 33.38 32.08 -22.38
CA LEU A 901 32.24 32.51 -21.53
C LEU A 901 31.41 31.30 -21.01
N SER A 902 31.76 30.49 -19.99
CA SER A 902 32.54 30.66 -18.74
C SER A 902 32.15 31.81 -17.82
N ASP A 903 31.30 32.74 -18.25
CA ASP A 903 31.11 34.03 -17.55
C ASP A 903 29.65 34.22 -17.09
N ILE A 904 28.93 33.11 -16.85
CA ILE A 904 27.73 33.17 -16.02
C ILE A 904 28.24 33.03 -14.57
N PRO A 905 28.03 34.04 -13.72
CA PRO A 905 28.51 33.99 -12.35
C PRO A 905 27.86 32.80 -11.62
N PRO A 906 28.56 32.20 -10.65
CA PRO A 906 28.10 31.00 -9.99
C PRO A 906 26.80 31.27 -9.21
N LEU A 907 25.75 30.53 -9.53
CA LEU A 907 24.53 30.51 -8.72
C LEU A 907 24.71 29.52 -7.58
N LEU A 908 24.62 29.99 -6.34
CA LEU A 908 24.59 29.15 -5.16
C LEU A 908 23.14 28.71 -4.90
N ILE A 909 22.93 27.42 -4.73
CA ILE A 909 21.62 26.84 -4.41
C ILE A 909 21.75 26.13 -3.07
N ALA A 910 21.11 26.68 -2.05
CA ALA A 910 21.02 26.04 -0.76
C ALA A 910 19.92 24.98 -0.77
N LEU A 911 20.22 23.83 -0.16
CA LEU A 911 19.23 22.79 0.10
C LEU A 911 18.16 23.29 1.07
N ALA A 912 16.94 22.80 0.91
CA ALA A 912 15.84 23.03 1.85
C ALA A 912 15.10 21.71 2.10
N VAL A 913 14.57 21.54 3.31
CA VAL A 913 13.75 20.42 3.84
C VAL A 913 14.22 18.98 3.47
N PRO A 914 14.47 18.09 4.45
CA PRO A 914 15.17 16.81 4.20
C PRO A 914 14.50 15.81 3.23
N ARG A 915 13.17 15.80 3.07
CA ARG A 915 12.45 14.75 2.30
C ARG A 915 12.54 14.89 0.78
N ARG A 916 12.62 16.12 0.25
CA ARG A 916 12.54 16.34 -1.20
C ARG A 916 13.86 16.74 -1.84
N TYR A 917 14.82 17.23 -1.05
CA TYR A 917 16.07 17.80 -1.58
C TYR A 917 15.82 18.75 -2.75
N ASP A 918 14.78 19.59 -2.67
CA ASP A 918 14.25 20.41 -3.77
C ASP A 918 15.33 21.32 -4.41
N GLY A 919 16.37 21.70 -3.66
CA GLY A 919 17.54 22.41 -4.19
C GLY A 919 18.31 21.62 -5.26
N ARG A 920 18.31 20.29 -5.21
CA ARG A 920 18.87 19.43 -6.27
C ARG A 920 18.07 19.54 -7.55
N GLU A 921 16.74 19.58 -7.45
CA GLU A 921 15.86 19.76 -8.61
C GLU A 921 16.09 21.13 -9.27
N MET A 922 16.15 22.19 -8.46
CA MET A 922 16.48 23.54 -8.92
C MET A 922 17.85 23.58 -9.62
N ALA A 923 18.89 23.00 -8.99
CA ALA A 923 20.23 22.92 -9.55
C ALA A 923 20.25 22.17 -10.89
N SER A 924 19.63 21.00 -10.92
CA SER A 924 19.52 20.18 -12.13
C SER A 924 18.80 20.93 -13.26
N SER A 925 17.69 21.61 -12.95
CA SER A 925 16.89 22.33 -13.94
C SER A 925 17.60 23.55 -14.52
N LEU A 926 18.31 24.31 -13.69
CA LEU A 926 19.08 25.48 -14.11
C LEU A 926 20.36 25.08 -14.86
N SER A 927 21.06 24.04 -14.41
CA SER A 927 22.23 23.50 -15.12
C SER A 927 21.86 22.88 -16.47
N SER A 928 20.70 22.25 -16.59
CA SER A 928 20.17 21.79 -17.88
C SER A 928 19.89 22.94 -18.86
N SER A 929 19.74 24.18 -18.35
CA SER A 929 19.58 25.40 -19.16
C SER A 929 20.89 26.17 -19.34
N GLY A 930 22.04 25.55 -19.02
CA GLY A 930 23.37 26.14 -19.20
C GLY A 930 23.80 27.11 -18.11
N ILE A 931 23.10 27.18 -16.98
CA ILE A 931 23.46 28.05 -15.84
C ILE A 931 24.41 27.29 -14.90
N SER A 932 25.54 27.91 -14.56
CA SER A 932 26.49 27.35 -13.59
C SER A 932 25.89 27.37 -12.19
N THR A 933 25.75 26.19 -11.55
CA THR A 933 25.18 26.06 -10.21
C THR A 933 26.13 25.37 -9.25
N PHE A 934 26.12 25.81 -7.99
CA PHE A 934 26.81 25.17 -6.88
C PHE A 934 25.79 24.86 -5.79
N LEU A 935 25.55 23.57 -5.58
CA LEU A 935 24.67 23.09 -4.53
C LEU A 935 25.42 23.13 -3.19
N VAL A 936 24.83 23.77 -2.18
CA VAL A 936 25.40 23.91 -0.84
C VAL A 936 24.38 23.48 0.22
N PRO A 937 24.82 22.96 1.37
CA PRO A 937 23.91 22.79 2.51
C PRO A 937 23.49 24.17 3.04
N ASP A 938 22.26 24.27 3.53
CA ASP A 938 21.71 25.47 4.17
C ASP A 938 22.57 25.96 5.34
N SER A 939 23.18 25.04 6.11
CA SER A 939 24.12 25.35 7.18
C SER A 939 25.35 26.17 6.73
N SER A 940 25.67 26.18 5.42
CA SER A 940 26.78 26.97 4.87
C SER A 940 26.39 28.38 4.43
N ILE A 941 25.12 28.77 4.51
CA ILE A 941 24.62 30.06 4.03
C ILE A 941 25.40 31.23 4.65
N PHE A 942 25.56 31.26 5.97
CA PHE A 942 26.30 32.34 6.66
C PHE A 942 27.77 32.39 6.26
N ALA A 943 28.43 31.25 6.10
CA ALA A 943 29.84 31.19 5.72
C ALA A 943 30.08 31.70 4.29
N LEU A 944 29.13 31.45 3.39
CA LEU A 944 29.22 31.82 1.98
C LEU A 944 28.66 33.21 1.67
N MET A 945 27.87 33.80 2.56
CA MET A 945 27.18 35.08 2.32
C MET A 945 28.15 36.22 2.01
N SER A 946 29.38 36.19 2.54
CA SER A 946 30.45 37.15 2.19
C SER A 946 30.80 37.19 0.69
N ARG A 947 30.46 36.14 -0.06
CA ARG A 947 30.66 36.03 -1.52
C ARG A 947 29.36 36.23 -2.30
N VAL A 948 28.22 36.26 -1.63
CA VAL A 948 26.90 36.42 -2.24
C VAL A 948 26.56 37.90 -2.28
N ASN A 949 26.26 38.41 -3.46
CA ASN A 949 25.90 39.82 -3.67
C ASN A 949 24.41 40.00 -4.01
N LYS A 950 23.64 38.90 -4.12
CA LYS A 950 22.19 38.95 -4.19
C LYS A 950 21.54 37.68 -3.67
N VAL A 951 20.47 37.80 -2.91
CA VAL A 951 19.63 36.66 -2.52
C VAL A 951 18.30 36.76 -3.28
N ILE A 952 17.90 35.68 -3.96
CA ILE A 952 16.61 35.62 -4.67
C ILE A 952 15.77 34.48 -4.09
N LEU A 953 14.62 34.84 -3.52
CA LEU A 953 13.70 33.91 -2.86
C LEU A 953 12.34 33.86 -3.55
N GLY A 954 11.64 32.74 -3.40
CA GLY A 954 10.25 32.60 -3.77
C GLY A 954 9.34 32.68 -2.55
N ALA A 955 8.22 33.39 -2.66
CA ALA A 955 7.20 33.42 -1.62
C ALA A 955 6.10 32.38 -1.89
N HIS A 956 5.56 31.79 -0.83
CA HIS A 956 4.30 31.03 -0.85
C HIS A 956 3.11 31.95 -0.56
N VAL A 957 3.29 32.94 0.31
CA VAL A 957 2.31 33.98 0.65
C VAL A 957 3.06 35.28 0.95
N ILE A 958 2.50 36.43 0.56
CA ILE A 958 2.98 37.76 0.92
C ILE A 958 1.88 38.47 1.71
N LEU A 959 2.19 38.87 2.95
CA LEU A 959 1.25 39.51 3.85
C LEU A 959 1.14 41.01 3.58
N ALA A 960 0.03 41.61 4.01
CA ALA A 960 -0.22 43.06 3.88
C ALA A 960 0.86 43.93 4.53
N ASN A 961 1.62 43.40 5.49
CA ASN A 961 2.72 44.10 6.13
C ASN A 961 4.05 44.05 5.37
N GLY A 962 4.06 43.40 4.21
CA GLY A 962 5.25 43.22 3.38
C GLY A 962 6.14 42.06 3.83
N GLY A 963 5.78 41.28 4.84
CA GLY A 963 6.44 40.02 5.18
C GLY A 963 5.93 38.86 4.33
N MET A 964 6.64 37.72 4.32
CA MET A 964 6.26 36.57 3.50
C MET A 964 6.40 35.24 4.24
N PHE A 965 5.58 34.25 3.85
CA PHE A 965 5.86 32.84 4.13
C PHE A 965 6.67 32.24 2.98
N ALA A 966 7.80 31.64 3.29
CA ALA A 966 8.70 31.02 2.32
C ALA A 966 9.26 29.70 2.87
N VAL A 967 9.87 28.87 2.01
CA VAL A 967 10.40 27.56 2.41
C VAL A 967 11.37 27.70 3.58
N SER A 968 11.37 26.75 4.51
CA SER A 968 12.24 26.82 5.69
C SER A 968 13.71 26.95 5.29
N GLY A 969 14.43 27.81 6.03
CA GLY A 969 15.75 28.33 5.69
C GLY A 969 15.73 29.70 5.00
N SER A 970 14.55 30.16 4.52
CA SER A 970 14.43 31.47 3.86
C SER A 970 14.68 32.62 4.82
N LEU A 971 14.24 32.49 6.08
CA LEU A 971 14.55 33.46 7.13
C LEU A 971 16.05 33.50 7.39
N MET A 972 16.71 32.34 7.48
CA MET A 972 18.15 32.24 7.66
C MET A 972 18.93 32.91 6.51
N ALA A 973 18.53 32.67 5.27
CA ALA A 973 19.12 33.33 4.10
C ALA A 973 18.94 34.85 4.14
N ALA A 974 17.75 35.33 4.49
CA ALA A 974 17.45 36.76 4.58
C ALA A 974 18.20 37.45 5.75
N THR A 975 18.30 36.78 6.91
CA THR A 975 19.06 37.26 8.07
C THR A 975 20.56 37.32 7.76
N ALA A 976 21.11 36.28 7.12
CA ALA A 976 22.50 36.28 6.68
C ALA A 976 22.76 37.40 5.67
N ALA A 977 21.86 37.59 4.70
CA ALA A 977 21.97 38.67 3.72
C ALA A 977 21.99 40.05 4.39
N ARG A 978 21.08 40.27 5.35
CA ARG A 978 21.04 41.49 6.15
C ARG A 978 22.35 41.74 6.91
N ALA A 979 22.94 40.71 7.52
CA ALA A 979 24.21 40.80 8.24
C ALA A 979 25.39 41.19 7.33
N HIS A 980 25.30 40.89 6.03
CA HIS A 980 26.33 41.18 5.02
C HIS A 980 25.97 42.34 4.08
N SER A 981 24.89 43.08 4.35
CA SER A 981 24.36 44.13 3.45
C SER A 981 24.04 43.63 2.03
N THR A 982 23.72 42.34 1.89
CA THR A 982 23.32 41.73 0.63
C THR A 982 21.81 41.93 0.41
N PRO A 983 21.37 42.41 -0.75
CA PRO A 983 19.95 42.62 -1.03
C PRO A 983 19.18 41.31 -1.18
N VAL A 984 18.00 41.24 -0.55
CA VAL A 984 17.05 40.14 -0.69
C VAL A 984 15.93 40.57 -1.63
N VAL A 985 15.81 39.85 -2.74
CA VAL A 985 14.82 40.05 -3.79
C VAL A 985 13.83 38.88 -3.74
N VAL A 986 12.53 39.18 -3.78
CA VAL A 986 11.49 38.16 -3.75
C VAL A 986 10.74 38.12 -5.08
N CYS A 987 10.69 36.97 -5.73
CA CYS A 987 9.92 36.75 -6.95
C CYS A 987 8.63 36.00 -6.63
N ALA A 988 7.48 36.64 -6.87
CA ALA A 988 6.16 36.06 -6.58
C ALA A 988 5.07 36.63 -7.49
N GLY A 989 4.05 35.83 -7.78
CA GLY A 989 2.85 36.32 -8.47
C GLY A 989 1.92 37.05 -7.51
N GLN A 990 1.18 38.04 -8.02
CA GLN A 990 0.24 38.84 -7.21
C GLN A 990 -0.88 38.01 -6.56
N PHE A 991 -1.23 36.86 -7.14
CA PHE A 991 -2.19 35.92 -6.55
C PHE A 991 -1.79 35.38 -5.16
N LYS A 992 -0.54 35.61 -4.73
CA LYS A 992 -0.03 35.25 -3.40
C LYS A 992 -0.16 36.36 -2.35
N LEU A 993 -0.59 37.57 -2.74
CA LEU A 993 -0.79 38.71 -1.83
C LEU A 993 -2.04 38.50 -0.97
N THR A 994 -1.92 38.61 0.36
CA THR A 994 -3.05 38.49 1.30
C THR A 994 -3.28 39.81 2.07
N PRO A 995 -4.54 40.29 2.17
CA PRO A 995 -4.89 41.53 2.86
C PRO A 995 -4.90 41.38 4.39
N LEU A 996 -5.02 40.16 4.92
CA LEU A 996 -5.08 39.90 6.35
C LEU A 996 -3.68 39.87 6.97
N TRP A 997 -3.52 40.58 8.10
CA TRP A 997 -2.40 40.40 9.03
C TRP A 997 -2.58 39.07 9.78
N ASN A 998 -1.54 38.25 9.84
CA ASN A 998 -1.61 37.02 10.62
C ASN A 998 -1.46 37.34 12.13
N LEU A 999 -2.53 37.19 12.91
CA LEU A 999 -2.53 37.35 14.38
C LEU A 999 -1.96 36.14 15.13
N TYR A 1000 -1.58 35.05 14.45
CA TYR A 1000 -1.03 33.86 15.09
C TYR A 1000 0.47 34.02 15.41
N HIS A 1001 0.74 34.44 16.65
CA HIS A 1001 1.97 34.30 17.46
C HIS A 1001 3.32 34.76 16.86
N GLU A 1002 3.85 35.84 17.42
CA GLU A 1002 5.19 36.43 17.15
C GLU A 1002 6.39 35.50 17.43
N TYR A 1003 6.20 34.32 18.01
CA TYR A 1003 7.25 33.31 18.24
C TYR A 1003 6.93 31.92 17.67
N GLY A 1004 5.79 31.76 16.96
CA GLY A 1004 5.29 30.47 16.45
C GLY A 1004 5.01 30.46 14.94
N ALA A 1005 5.62 31.38 14.19
CA ALA A 1005 5.30 31.65 12.78
C ALA A 1005 5.88 30.63 11.77
N SER A 1006 6.26 29.43 12.22
CA SER A 1006 6.72 28.35 11.35
C SER A 1006 5.59 27.36 11.12
N ASP A 1007 5.39 26.96 9.87
CA ASP A 1007 4.48 25.88 9.56
C ASP A 1007 5.23 24.56 9.52
N PHE A 1008 4.69 23.53 10.16
CA PHE A 1008 5.38 22.26 10.32
C PHE A 1008 4.95 21.27 9.24
N GLY A 1009 5.93 20.75 8.52
CA GLY A 1009 5.79 19.59 7.65
C GLY A 1009 5.68 18.30 8.47
N ASN A 1010 5.61 17.18 7.76
CA ASN A 1010 5.47 15.89 8.42
C ASN A 1010 6.73 15.58 9.24
N PRO A 1011 6.64 15.26 10.54
CA PRO A 1011 7.79 14.87 11.37
C PRO A 1011 8.59 13.67 10.81
N SER A 1012 7.91 12.76 10.09
CA SER A 1012 8.55 11.61 9.43
C SER A 1012 9.52 11.99 8.31
N ASP A 1013 9.51 13.25 7.88
CA ASP A 1013 10.39 13.75 6.82
C ASP A 1013 11.81 13.99 7.33
N VAL A 1014 12.00 14.14 8.64
CA VAL A 1014 13.30 14.39 9.30
C VAL A 1014 13.89 13.12 9.89
N LEU A 1015 13.04 12.22 10.39
CA LEU A 1015 13.46 10.93 10.92
C LEU A 1015 13.43 9.85 9.83
N GLY A 1016 14.58 9.26 9.52
CA GLY A 1016 14.63 8.04 8.71
C GLY A 1016 13.86 6.91 9.41
N PHE A 1017 13.16 6.07 8.65
CA PHE A 1017 12.36 4.93 9.13
C PHE A 1017 13.12 3.97 10.08
N GLU A 1018 14.45 3.99 10.05
CA GLU A 1018 15.33 3.20 10.91
C GLU A 1018 15.34 3.66 12.39
N ASN A 1019 14.89 4.88 12.67
CA ASN A 1019 14.84 5.46 14.02
C ASN A 1019 13.42 5.51 14.62
N GLY A 1020 12.51 4.63 14.18
CA GLY A 1020 11.09 4.61 14.61
C GLY A 1020 10.88 4.57 16.13
N ASP A 1021 11.79 3.94 16.88
CA ASP A 1021 11.74 3.88 18.35
C ASP A 1021 11.94 5.23 19.06
N LEU A 1022 12.38 6.27 18.33
CA LEU A 1022 12.57 7.64 18.84
C LEU A 1022 11.38 8.55 18.55
N VAL A 1023 10.59 8.31 17.49
CA VAL A 1023 9.50 9.22 17.04
C VAL A 1023 8.47 9.44 18.16
N ASP A 1024 8.11 8.39 18.89
CA ASP A 1024 7.13 8.46 19.99
C ASP A 1024 7.73 9.00 21.31
N LYS A 1025 9.06 9.16 21.35
CA LYS A 1025 9.82 9.62 22.52
C LYS A 1025 10.32 11.06 22.37
N VAL A 1026 10.20 11.66 21.18
CA VAL A 1026 10.64 13.04 20.90
C VAL A 1026 9.59 13.80 20.11
N ASP A 1027 9.28 15.03 20.54
CA ASP A 1027 8.48 15.96 19.73
C ASP A 1027 9.32 16.41 18.53
N VAL A 1028 9.13 15.78 17.37
CA VAL A 1028 9.81 16.17 16.14
C VAL A 1028 9.04 17.27 15.44
N VAL A 1029 9.64 18.45 15.48
CA VAL A 1029 9.17 19.65 14.81
C VAL A 1029 9.92 19.75 13.48
N ASN A 1030 9.24 19.54 12.35
CA ASN A 1030 9.82 19.70 11.02
C ASN A 1030 9.37 21.03 10.40
N PRO A 1031 10.09 22.15 10.55
CA PRO A 1031 9.70 23.41 9.93
C PRO A 1031 9.76 23.27 8.40
N TYR A 1032 8.64 23.54 7.75
CA TYR A 1032 8.51 23.50 6.29
C TYR A 1032 8.45 24.90 5.69
N TYR A 1033 7.85 25.85 6.43
CA TYR A 1033 7.81 27.26 6.05
C TYR A 1033 8.24 28.15 7.21
N ASP A 1034 9.01 29.19 6.89
CA ASP A 1034 9.37 30.26 7.82
C ASP A 1034 8.65 31.56 7.42
N TYR A 1035 8.36 32.39 8.41
CA TYR A 1035 7.99 33.78 8.19
C TYR A 1035 9.24 34.66 8.05
N VAL A 1036 9.37 35.34 6.91
CA VAL A 1036 10.42 36.34 6.64
C VAL A 1036 9.84 37.72 6.84
N GLN A 1037 10.45 38.47 7.76
CA GLN A 1037 10.02 39.81 8.14
C GLN A 1037 10.22 40.83 7.01
N PRO A 1038 9.33 41.83 6.86
CA PRO A 1038 9.41 42.83 5.80
C PRO A 1038 10.73 43.59 5.78
N GLU A 1039 11.34 43.85 6.94
CA GLU A 1039 12.59 44.62 7.06
C GLU A 1039 13.81 43.89 6.47
N LEU A 1040 13.69 42.57 6.26
CA LEU A 1040 14.72 41.75 5.63
C LEU A 1040 14.58 41.70 4.11
N ILE A 1041 13.52 42.28 3.54
CA ILE A 1041 13.18 42.20 2.12
C ILE A 1041 13.42 43.57 1.49
N VAL A 1042 14.24 43.59 0.43
CA VAL A 1042 14.58 44.85 -0.27
C VAL A 1042 13.56 45.17 -1.35
N THR A 1043 13.15 44.17 -2.12
CA THR A 1043 12.18 44.40 -3.21
C THR A 1043 11.39 43.14 -3.56
N TYR A 1044 10.19 43.36 -4.07
CA TYR A 1044 9.32 42.34 -4.65
C TYR A 1044 9.26 42.52 -6.17
N ILE A 1045 9.44 41.44 -6.91
CA ILE A 1045 9.27 41.38 -8.35
C ILE A 1045 8.02 40.57 -8.66
N THR A 1046 7.00 41.27 -9.16
CA THR A 1046 5.65 40.76 -9.45
C THR A 1046 5.29 40.96 -10.92
N ASN A 1047 4.17 40.38 -11.36
CA ASN A 1047 3.72 40.42 -12.75
C ASN A 1047 3.23 41.79 -13.24
N GLU A 1048 2.84 42.73 -12.36
CA GLU A 1048 2.57 44.15 -12.63
C GLU A 1048 2.86 45.06 -11.40
N LEU A 1049 2.87 46.40 -11.58
CA LEU A 1049 2.93 47.40 -10.49
C LEU A 1049 1.69 47.28 -9.59
N LEU A 1050 1.88 47.20 -8.27
CA LEU A 1050 0.81 47.16 -7.26
C LEU A 1050 -0.14 48.37 -7.43
N LYS A 1051 -1.32 48.13 -8.03
CA LYS A 1051 -2.40 49.13 -8.16
C LYS A 1051 -3.71 48.69 -7.51
N GLU A 1052 -3.80 47.46 -7.03
CA GLU A 1052 -5.06 46.89 -6.53
C GLU A 1052 -5.25 47.23 -5.04
N THR A 1053 -6.31 47.97 -4.73
CA THR A 1053 -6.86 48.12 -3.37
C THR A 1053 -8.04 47.17 -3.23
N TYR A 1054 -7.96 46.24 -2.27
CA TYR A 1054 -9.08 45.34 -1.96
C TYR A 1054 -10.14 46.09 -1.13
N ASP A 1055 -11.43 45.80 -1.37
CA ASP A 1055 -12.52 46.32 -0.53
C ASP A 1055 -12.47 45.68 0.86
N ASP A 1056 -12.63 46.50 1.90
CA ASP A 1056 -12.69 46.06 3.31
C ASP A 1056 -13.89 45.11 3.59
N GLU A 1057 -14.88 45.05 2.70
CA GLU A 1057 -16.10 44.24 2.85
C GLU A 1057 -15.90 42.72 2.68
N ASP A 1058 -14.75 42.27 2.20
CA ASP A 1058 -14.44 40.83 1.98
C ASP A 1058 -13.41 40.27 2.98
N ASN A 1059 -13.18 40.96 4.11
CA ASN A 1059 -12.23 40.55 5.15
C ASN A 1059 -12.63 39.26 5.90
N GLU A 1060 -13.89 38.82 5.82
CA GLU A 1060 -14.34 37.54 6.38
C GLU A 1060 -13.91 36.30 5.57
N LEU A 1061 -13.48 36.50 4.31
CA LEU A 1061 -12.89 35.47 3.44
C LEU A 1061 -11.36 35.40 3.60
#